data_AF-A0A7S2QGS2-F1
#
_entry.id   AF-A0A7S2QGS2-F1
#
_cell.length_a   1.000
_cell.length_b   1.000
_cell.length_c   1.000
_cell.angle_alpha   90.00
_cell.angle_beta   90.00
_cell.angle_gamma   90.00
#
_symmetry.space_group_name_H-M   'P 1'
#
loop_
_entity.id
_entity.type
_entity.pdbx_description
1 polymer ?
#
loop_
_entity_poly.entity_id
_entity_poly.type
_entity_poly.pdbx_seq_one_letter_code
_entity_poly.pdbx_strand_id
1 'polypeptide(L)'
;TSKRKHRRRWALGSCARHKAQPPGVLLGDQRSAGSMAPAVCRPSRAQVLSATRLHFPAGTEVVPEATVKHLQGYATSTMDLGVAAAVAVNCLQAEVLRIIKEAAPKLRVQVLHVPVWGAFVPALNTLLGEAQRRGKQFILYQSLEVQCQKSVLLRMFDHFTSDTLVVGPVLDGHTFEAGEQPLNGRTTPWNTLALWCTRKLGLTGFLSVADGMPNSAQLKREFSGGDETSRSQYWARLASGDSQYIDEDSAAPFAGAMGTDQWWESSVTRTKSEAGRAAAEVPAGVEEVTAIALLQHLLGEAGARAKLLDLSSLGGKVSWKADWGGDERRKQWHEYKMASKVARPAAQIKQLFTARFRNRFSASLKQPMLAVGNACGQSEDAHLHFGSVFHYGESIAPPPRVAAICLFAIALFSANFSQIFAAVFRAYNIARSAESQLSPQTAAFMGLIIGGVYLPIPVSLCLTRCVTAVADHIAGLVLCILAVLMSHVAIVLWEANGIEGWRQQVFLLCMRLLQGLGSGVLFQARFVLVSLCTQDRHQELQARMFVAVDVGLGLGALLPWVGTWLLGESELSRGHPEVLSSAMLAVLNFALLLWILAAFPGRLPRLPDRVRFRAGSFRQPAAAPAGPSAAAPTADLEAAPEDRALADHAPPRLQRNRLWQVRLLVSGTARVFVQSAALMTVALWMREADFTGQFRQVQAIAVLCFVPALAEALFSGVLPSWVPQPQERARMFAVGTAVAVLGFYACTTLGSGDIQWQTRAAGLDLLVLLVALAIAQPINCSKLDQLKDAEQTMVVLEWLKAYVGRLAGPLVAIVVQNWLGDQVLMVILCASTVLVALTA
;
A
#
# COMPACT_ATOMS: atom_id res chain seq x y z
N THR A 1 17.70 31.83 52.20
CA THR A 1 17.35 32.78 53.29
C THR A 1 17.08 34.17 52.71
N SER A 2 15.78 34.53 52.69
CA SER A 2 15.12 35.86 52.57
C SER A 2 15.83 37.09 51.96
N LYS A 3 15.17 37.72 50.97
CA LYS A 3 14.81 39.17 50.78
C LYS A 3 14.36 39.37 49.31
N ARG A 4 13.39 40.18 48.86
CA ARG A 4 12.59 41.29 49.41
C ARG A 4 11.50 41.72 48.37
N LYS A 5 10.32 42.16 48.86
CA LYS A 5 9.49 43.35 48.48
C LYS A 5 8.97 43.53 47.02
N HIS A 6 7.83 44.15 46.70
CA HIS A 6 6.67 44.71 47.43
C HIS A 6 5.51 44.88 46.40
N ARG A 7 4.27 44.72 46.87
CA ARG A 7 2.97 45.03 46.19
C ARG A 7 2.58 46.51 46.33
N ARG A 8 1.81 47.07 45.37
CA ARG A 8 0.39 47.57 45.50
C ARG A 8 -0.05 48.43 44.29
N ARG A 9 -1.16 48.04 43.63
CA ARG A 9 -2.51 48.71 43.46
C ARG A 9 -2.58 49.75 42.31
N TRP A 10 -3.36 49.51 41.22
CA TRP A 10 -4.82 49.74 41.00
C TRP A 10 -5.24 51.19 41.28
N ALA A 11 -6.06 51.93 40.52
CA ALA A 11 -6.70 51.93 39.19
C ALA A 11 -7.58 53.22 39.18
N LEU A 12 -7.90 53.83 38.02
CA LEU A 12 -8.92 54.88 37.69
C LEU A 12 -8.33 55.67 36.49
N GLY A 13 -9.00 56.07 35.40
CA GLY A 13 -10.38 56.05 34.93
C GLY A 13 -10.55 57.17 33.86
N SER A 14 -11.34 56.90 32.81
CA SER A 14 -12.06 57.85 31.92
C SER A 14 -11.44 58.53 30.68
N CYS A 15 -12.04 58.17 29.52
CA CYS A 15 -12.50 58.94 28.34
C CYS A 15 -11.90 60.30 27.92
N ALA A 16 -11.46 60.42 26.64
CA ALA A 16 -12.20 61.09 25.54
C ALA A 16 -11.36 61.30 24.23
N ARG A 17 -12.01 61.02 23.07
CA ARG A 17 -11.92 61.58 21.69
C ARG A 17 -10.60 62.21 21.16
N HIS A 18 -10.07 61.75 20.02
CA HIS A 18 -10.38 62.18 18.63
C HIS A 18 -9.26 61.83 17.61
N LYS A 19 -9.68 61.33 16.44
CA LYS A 19 -9.17 61.54 15.05
C LYS A 19 -7.82 60.94 14.56
N ALA A 20 -7.94 60.40 13.33
CA ALA A 20 -6.99 60.27 12.21
C ALA A 20 -6.15 58.99 12.04
N GLN A 21 -6.38 58.30 10.90
CA GLN A 21 -5.49 57.33 10.22
C GLN A 21 -4.39 58.08 9.39
N PRO A 22 -3.51 57.40 8.63
CA PRO A 22 -2.43 56.41 8.92
C PRO A 22 -1.08 57.01 8.38
N PRO A 23 0.03 56.30 8.00
CA PRO A 23 0.41 54.88 8.09
C PRO A 23 1.83 54.63 8.69
N GLY A 24 2.16 53.37 9.02
CA GLY A 24 3.54 52.95 9.27
C GLY A 24 3.70 51.87 10.32
N VAL A 25 3.66 50.60 9.90
CA VAL A 25 4.11 49.45 10.71
C VAL A 25 4.93 48.58 9.76
N LEU A 26 6.25 48.76 9.72
CA LEU A 26 7.27 48.09 10.53
C LEU A 26 7.19 46.56 10.47
N LEU A 27 8.16 46.01 9.76
CA LEU A 27 8.59 44.61 9.76
C LEU A 27 8.73 44.10 11.20
N GLY A 28 7.80 43.24 11.61
CA GLY A 28 7.88 42.44 12.82
C GLY A 28 8.43 41.06 12.49
N ASP A 29 9.68 40.85 12.85
CA ASP A 29 10.41 39.59 12.84
C ASP A 29 9.72 38.56 13.77
N GLN A 30 9.21 37.46 13.20
CA GLN A 30 8.79 36.27 13.95
C GLN A 30 9.49 35.04 13.39
N ARG A 31 10.72 34.82 13.83
CA ARG A 31 11.37 33.50 13.84
C ARG A 31 10.99 32.78 15.12
N SER A 32 10.10 31.78 15.01
CA SER A 32 10.06 30.52 15.79
C SER A 32 8.67 29.89 15.78
N ALA A 33 8.17 29.52 14.60
CA ALA A 33 7.12 28.52 14.50
C ALA A 33 7.78 27.19 14.13
N GLY A 34 7.79 26.25 15.09
CA GLY A 34 8.12 24.86 14.80
C GLY A 34 7.27 24.39 13.64
N SER A 35 7.94 23.88 12.60
CA SER A 35 7.33 23.33 11.39
C SER A 35 6.54 22.08 11.76
N MET A 36 5.33 22.25 12.28
CA MET A 36 4.30 21.22 12.18
C MET A 36 4.00 21.10 10.69
N ALA A 37 4.48 20.02 10.08
CA ALA A 37 4.08 19.65 8.73
C ALA A 37 2.53 19.75 8.66
N PRO A 38 1.98 20.57 7.75
CA PRO A 38 0.55 20.83 7.73
C PRO A 38 -0.18 19.50 7.62
N ALA A 39 -1.09 19.23 8.56
CA ALA A 39 -1.95 18.06 8.51
C ALA A 39 -2.54 17.97 7.10
N VAL A 40 -2.27 16.86 6.40
CA VAL A 40 -2.69 16.66 5.02
C VAL A 40 -4.22 16.60 5.02
N CYS A 41 -4.86 17.76 4.85
CA CYS A 41 -6.30 17.87 4.72
C CYS A 41 -6.74 17.00 3.56
N ARG A 42 -7.66 16.07 3.82
CA ARG A 42 -8.21 15.17 2.81
C ARG A 42 -8.74 16.01 1.64
N PRO A 43 -8.42 15.64 0.38
CA PRO A 43 -9.00 16.29 -0.78
C PRO A 43 -10.53 16.25 -0.69
N SER A 44 -11.16 17.42 -0.65
CA SER A 44 -12.61 17.52 -0.74
C SER A 44 -13.02 17.54 -2.20
N ARG A 45 -14.15 16.92 -2.54
CA ARG A 45 -14.75 17.04 -3.90
C ARG A 45 -14.98 18.50 -4.29
N ALA A 46 -15.21 19.38 -3.32
CA ALA A 46 -15.31 20.82 -3.54
C ALA A 46 -14.03 21.47 -4.09
N GLN A 47 -12.88 20.81 -3.97
CA GLN A 47 -11.58 21.27 -4.47
C GLN A 47 -11.26 20.81 -5.90
N VAL A 48 -12.18 20.08 -6.55
CA VAL A 48 -12.05 19.62 -7.94
C VAL A 48 -12.84 20.52 -8.88
N LEU A 49 -12.27 20.81 -10.04
CA LEU A 49 -12.99 21.28 -11.23
C LEU A 49 -12.95 20.19 -12.30
N SER A 50 -14.11 19.68 -12.71
CA SER A 50 -14.21 18.85 -13.92
C SER A 50 -14.09 19.73 -15.15
N ALA A 51 -13.26 19.34 -16.11
CA ALA A 51 -12.87 20.18 -17.23
C ALA A 51 -12.94 19.38 -18.53
N THR A 52 -13.58 19.96 -19.55
CA THR A 52 -13.64 19.38 -20.90
C THR A 52 -13.53 20.47 -21.96
N ARG A 53 -13.29 20.08 -23.21
CA ARG A 53 -13.07 21.01 -24.33
C ARG A 53 -13.89 20.59 -25.56
N LEU A 54 -14.39 21.57 -26.30
CA LEU A 54 -15.18 21.42 -27.51
C LEU A 54 -14.63 22.30 -28.62
N HIS A 55 -14.27 21.69 -29.74
CA HIS A 55 -13.88 22.41 -30.93
C HIS A 55 -14.92 22.22 -32.02
N PHE A 56 -15.48 23.31 -32.51
CA PHE A 56 -16.37 23.31 -33.65
C PHE A 56 -15.65 23.86 -34.89
N PRO A 57 -15.88 23.31 -36.09
CA PRO A 57 -15.42 23.91 -37.34
C PRO A 57 -15.85 25.37 -37.46
N ALA A 58 -15.06 26.17 -38.20
CA ALA A 58 -15.47 27.52 -38.56
C ALA A 58 -16.83 27.50 -39.28
N GLY A 59 -17.71 28.45 -38.98
CA GLY A 59 -19.06 28.51 -39.55
C GLY A 59 -20.08 27.54 -38.94
N THR A 60 -19.74 26.80 -37.88
CA THR A 60 -20.74 25.96 -37.18
C THR A 60 -21.78 26.84 -36.49
N GLU A 61 -23.03 26.76 -36.94
CA GLU A 61 -24.15 27.53 -36.37
C GLU A 61 -24.85 26.80 -35.23
N VAL A 62 -24.88 25.46 -35.26
CA VAL A 62 -25.62 24.62 -34.31
C VAL A 62 -24.74 23.48 -33.80
N VAL A 63 -24.88 23.14 -32.52
CA VAL A 63 -24.15 22.02 -31.90
C VAL A 63 -24.65 20.69 -32.48
N PRO A 64 -23.79 19.82 -33.04
CA PRO A 64 -24.21 18.54 -33.60
C PRO A 64 -24.91 17.64 -32.57
N GLU A 65 -25.94 16.91 -32.99
CA GLU A 65 -26.79 16.10 -32.09
C GLU A 65 -25.99 15.07 -31.27
N ALA A 66 -25.00 14.42 -31.87
CA ALA A 66 -24.11 13.50 -31.15
C ALA A 66 -23.35 14.22 -30.01
N THR A 67 -22.89 15.44 -30.26
CA THR A 67 -22.21 16.29 -29.27
C THR A 67 -23.17 16.73 -28.17
N VAL A 68 -24.43 17.04 -28.50
CA VAL A 68 -25.49 17.33 -27.52
C VAL A 68 -25.62 16.15 -26.55
N LYS A 69 -25.79 14.93 -27.06
CA LYS A 69 -25.93 13.72 -26.21
C LYS A 69 -24.72 13.50 -25.30
N HIS A 70 -23.50 13.67 -25.82
CA HIS A 70 -22.30 13.53 -25.00
C HIS A 70 -22.16 14.65 -23.94
N LEU A 71 -22.54 15.88 -24.27
CA LEU A 71 -22.56 16.99 -23.31
C LEU A 71 -23.55 16.76 -22.18
N GLN A 72 -24.75 16.27 -22.49
CA GLN A 72 -25.75 15.91 -21.50
C GLN A 72 -25.22 14.80 -20.57
N GLY A 73 -24.63 13.74 -21.13
CA GLY A 73 -24.01 12.67 -20.36
C GLY A 73 -22.86 13.16 -19.44
N TYR A 74 -21.99 14.03 -19.96
CA TYR A 74 -20.94 14.68 -19.17
C TYR A 74 -21.52 15.54 -18.04
N ALA A 75 -22.55 16.34 -18.31
CA ALA A 75 -23.19 17.21 -17.34
C ALA A 75 -23.81 16.43 -16.19
N THR A 76 -24.58 15.37 -16.49
CA THR A 76 -25.18 14.49 -15.47
C THR A 76 -24.12 13.77 -14.66
N SER A 77 -23.11 13.17 -15.31
CA SER A 77 -21.99 12.50 -14.64
C SER A 77 -21.25 13.47 -13.69
N THR A 78 -20.97 14.69 -14.14
CA THR A 78 -20.28 15.70 -13.32
C THR A 78 -21.12 16.18 -12.14
N MET A 79 -22.43 16.31 -12.33
CA MET A 79 -23.37 16.62 -11.25
C MET A 79 -23.40 15.51 -10.19
N ASP A 80 -23.40 14.24 -10.60
CA ASP A 80 -23.38 13.07 -9.71
C ASP A 80 -22.07 12.96 -8.92
N LEU A 81 -20.95 13.38 -9.53
CA LEU A 81 -19.68 13.53 -8.81
C LEU A 81 -19.79 14.57 -7.69
N GLY A 82 -20.66 15.56 -7.83
CA GLY A 82 -20.81 16.68 -6.89
C GLY A 82 -19.66 17.67 -6.98
N VAL A 83 -19.13 17.89 -8.19
CA VAL A 83 -18.02 18.81 -8.47
C VAL A 83 -18.50 19.96 -9.37
N ALA A 84 -17.74 21.06 -9.43
CA ALA A 84 -18.00 22.12 -10.41
C ALA A 84 -17.44 21.73 -11.78
N ALA A 85 -17.94 22.35 -12.85
CA ALA A 85 -17.51 22.10 -14.22
C ALA A 85 -16.96 23.37 -14.90
N ALA A 86 -16.03 23.18 -15.84
CA ALA A 86 -15.66 24.16 -16.84
C ALA A 86 -15.58 23.51 -18.24
N VAL A 87 -16.00 24.24 -19.25
CA VAL A 87 -16.00 23.79 -20.66
C VAL A 87 -15.32 24.86 -21.51
N ALA A 88 -14.20 24.54 -22.14
CA ALA A 88 -13.58 25.43 -23.12
C ALA A 88 -14.21 25.19 -24.49
N VAL A 89 -14.58 26.27 -25.18
CA VAL A 89 -15.19 26.18 -26.51
C VAL A 89 -14.76 27.35 -27.40
N ASN A 90 -14.53 27.07 -28.68
CA ASN A 90 -14.15 28.12 -29.63
C ASN A 90 -15.33 28.98 -30.09
N CYS A 91 -16.56 28.46 -30.14
CA CYS A 91 -17.77 29.23 -30.46
C CYS A 91 -19.02 28.64 -29.77
N LEU A 92 -20.22 29.17 -30.03
CA LEU A 92 -21.50 28.61 -29.52
C LEU A 92 -21.60 28.47 -27.98
N GLN A 93 -20.98 29.39 -27.24
CA GLN A 93 -20.88 29.35 -25.78
C GLN A 93 -22.25 29.32 -25.10
N ALA A 94 -23.19 30.14 -25.58
CA ALA A 94 -24.53 30.24 -25.05
C ALA A 94 -25.31 28.93 -25.23
N GLU A 95 -25.17 28.30 -26.39
CA GLU A 95 -25.86 27.06 -26.73
C GLU A 95 -25.31 25.87 -25.93
N VAL A 96 -23.99 25.76 -25.80
CA VAL A 96 -23.35 24.75 -24.95
C VAL A 96 -23.81 24.90 -23.49
N LEU A 97 -23.90 26.14 -22.99
CA LEU A 97 -24.40 26.41 -21.64
C LEU A 97 -25.87 25.99 -21.48
N ARG A 98 -26.72 26.30 -22.47
CA ARG A 98 -28.14 25.92 -22.49
C ARG A 98 -28.30 24.40 -22.37
N ILE A 99 -27.62 23.64 -23.24
CA ILE A 99 -27.66 22.16 -23.25
C ILE A 99 -27.26 21.58 -21.88
N ILE A 100 -26.18 22.08 -21.28
CA ILE A 100 -25.70 21.59 -19.98
C ILE A 100 -26.71 21.92 -18.86
N LYS A 101 -27.32 23.12 -18.90
CA LYS A 101 -28.30 23.55 -17.90
C LYS A 101 -29.61 22.79 -17.99
N GLU A 102 -30.04 22.39 -19.18
CA GLU A 102 -31.21 21.53 -19.36
C GLU A 102 -30.97 20.14 -18.78
N ALA A 103 -29.80 19.52 -19.05
CA ALA A 103 -29.49 18.19 -18.53
C ALA A 103 -29.15 18.14 -17.05
N ALA A 104 -28.50 19.20 -16.52
CA ALA A 104 -28.06 19.26 -15.13
C ALA A 104 -28.26 20.68 -14.55
N PRO A 105 -29.50 21.07 -14.20
CA PRO A 105 -29.81 22.44 -13.77
C PRO A 105 -29.01 22.92 -12.57
N LYS A 106 -28.72 22.00 -11.64
CA LYS A 106 -27.98 22.25 -10.39
C LYS A 106 -26.45 22.29 -10.58
N LEU A 107 -25.94 21.93 -11.76
CA LEU A 107 -24.51 21.94 -12.02
C LEU A 107 -23.96 23.37 -12.08
N ARG A 108 -22.91 23.63 -11.30
CA ARG A 108 -22.13 24.86 -11.36
C ARG A 108 -21.10 24.74 -12.48
N VAL A 109 -21.48 25.17 -13.68
CA VAL A 109 -20.65 25.12 -14.89
C VAL A 109 -20.23 26.53 -15.33
N GLN A 110 -19.05 26.63 -15.93
CA GLN A 110 -18.60 27.81 -16.68
C GLN A 110 -18.20 27.41 -18.08
N VAL A 111 -18.73 28.12 -19.08
CA VAL A 111 -18.27 27.99 -20.46
C VAL A 111 -17.25 29.11 -20.72
N LEU A 112 -16.09 28.74 -21.23
CA LEU A 112 -14.95 29.62 -21.48
C LEU A 112 -14.75 29.71 -22.99
N HIS A 113 -14.75 30.93 -23.53
CA HIS A 113 -14.47 31.16 -24.93
C HIS A 113 -12.96 31.11 -25.21
N VAL A 114 -12.54 30.30 -26.17
CA VAL A 114 -11.14 30.15 -26.59
C VAL A 114 -11.07 30.37 -28.11
N PRO A 115 -10.93 31.62 -28.58
CA PRO A 115 -10.99 31.93 -30.02
C PRO A 115 -9.80 31.35 -30.80
N VAL A 116 -8.62 31.28 -30.18
CA VAL A 116 -7.42 30.68 -30.77
C VAL A 116 -7.27 29.27 -30.22
N TRP A 117 -7.77 28.28 -30.96
CA TRP A 117 -7.85 26.90 -30.46
C TRP A 117 -6.51 26.17 -30.47
N GLY A 118 -5.67 26.44 -31.48
CA GLY A 118 -4.50 25.61 -31.76
C GLY A 118 -4.90 24.17 -32.04
N ALA A 119 -4.07 23.20 -31.63
CA ALA A 119 -4.46 21.79 -31.67
C ALA A 119 -5.15 21.37 -30.36
N PHE A 120 -4.50 21.63 -29.21
CA PHE A 120 -4.90 21.11 -27.91
C PHE A 120 -4.63 22.07 -26.74
N VAL A 121 -3.48 22.76 -26.75
CA VAL A 121 -2.89 23.39 -25.56
C VAL A 121 -3.64 24.64 -25.06
N PRO A 122 -4.05 25.60 -25.91
CA PRO A 122 -4.75 26.80 -25.46
C PRO A 122 -5.98 26.48 -24.60
N ALA A 123 -6.85 25.59 -25.09
CA ALA A 123 -8.06 25.19 -24.36
C ALA A 123 -7.74 24.57 -22.98
N LEU A 124 -6.70 23.74 -22.89
CA LEU A 124 -6.30 23.11 -21.62
C LEU A 124 -5.76 24.12 -20.63
N ASN A 125 -4.91 25.04 -21.09
CA ASN A 125 -4.33 26.08 -20.25
C ASN A 125 -5.38 27.08 -19.78
N THR A 126 -6.38 27.41 -20.62
CA THR A 126 -7.54 28.21 -20.21
C THR A 126 -8.34 27.51 -19.09
N LEU A 127 -8.59 26.20 -19.22
CA LEU A 127 -9.26 25.41 -18.18
C LEU A 127 -8.46 25.34 -16.87
N LEU A 128 -7.13 25.19 -16.98
CA LEU A 128 -6.23 25.20 -15.82
C LEU A 128 -6.25 26.55 -15.11
N GLY A 129 -6.17 27.65 -15.86
CA GLY A 129 -6.26 29.00 -15.33
C GLY A 129 -7.58 29.23 -14.58
N GLU A 130 -8.70 28.72 -15.11
CA GLU A 130 -10.00 28.80 -14.43
C GLU A 130 -10.03 27.98 -13.13
N ALA A 131 -9.41 26.79 -13.11
CA ALA A 131 -9.27 26.01 -11.88
C ALA A 131 -8.46 26.76 -10.81
N GLN A 132 -7.33 27.37 -11.20
CA GLN A 132 -6.49 28.17 -10.30
C GLN A 132 -7.22 29.42 -9.80
N ARG A 133 -7.92 30.15 -10.68
CA ARG A 133 -8.72 31.33 -10.32
C ARG A 133 -9.79 31.01 -9.28
N ARG A 134 -10.39 29.81 -9.35
CA ARG A 134 -11.38 29.31 -8.39
C ARG A 134 -10.76 28.71 -7.11
N GLY A 135 -9.45 28.77 -6.95
CA GLY A 135 -8.73 28.17 -5.83
C GLY A 135 -8.90 26.65 -5.74
N LYS A 136 -9.12 25.97 -6.88
CA LYS A 136 -9.25 24.51 -6.93
C LYS A 136 -7.87 23.90 -6.84
N GLN A 137 -7.72 22.91 -5.96
CA GLN A 137 -6.45 22.19 -5.80
C GLN A 137 -6.24 21.15 -6.89
N PHE A 138 -7.33 20.67 -7.49
CA PHE A 138 -7.31 19.64 -8.51
C PHE A 138 -8.17 20.01 -9.70
N ILE A 139 -7.73 19.59 -10.89
CA ILE A 139 -8.50 19.67 -12.13
C ILE A 139 -8.63 18.24 -12.68
N LEU A 140 -9.86 17.83 -12.98
CA LEU A 140 -10.19 16.55 -13.60
C LEU A 140 -10.44 16.81 -15.08
N TYR A 141 -9.47 16.52 -15.94
CA TYR A 141 -9.72 16.52 -17.38
C TYR A 141 -10.51 15.26 -17.72
N GLN A 142 -11.62 15.43 -18.43
CA GLN A 142 -12.55 14.36 -18.80
C GLN A 142 -13.08 14.58 -20.22
N SER A 143 -12.89 13.58 -21.08
CA SER A 143 -13.50 13.54 -22.40
C SER A 143 -15.02 13.40 -22.29
N LEU A 144 -15.76 13.98 -23.24
CA LEU A 144 -17.21 13.83 -23.32
C LEU A 144 -17.65 12.38 -23.57
N GLU A 145 -16.75 11.55 -24.12
CA GLU A 145 -16.98 10.13 -24.40
C GLU A 145 -16.79 9.23 -23.16
N VAL A 146 -16.29 9.76 -22.05
CA VAL A 146 -16.00 8.99 -20.84
C VAL A 146 -16.87 9.47 -19.69
N GLN A 147 -17.57 8.53 -19.06
CA GLN A 147 -18.30 8.77 -17.82
C GLN A 147 -17.40 8.43 -16.62
N CYS A 148 -17.27 9.38 -15.70
CA CYS A 148 -16.53 9.17 -14.46
C CYS A 148 -17.50 8.96 -13.31
N GLN A 149 -17.48 7.77 -12.72
CA GLN A 149 -18.28 7.50 -11.53
C GLN A 149 -17.59 8.02 -10.27
N LYS A 150 -18.39 8.33 -9.24
CA LYS A 150 -17.87 8.80 -7.94
C LYS A 150 -16.85 7.85 -7.32
N SER A 151 -17.03 6.53 -7.48
CA SER A 151 -16.07 5.53 -6.98
C SER A 151 -14.71 5.60 -7.68
N VAL A 152 -14.69 5.90 -8.99
CA VAL A 152 -13.46 6.08 -9.77
C VAL A 152 -12.71 7.32 -9.31
N LEU A 153 -13.39 8.46 -9.20
CA LEU A 153 -12.78 9.71 -8.70
C LEU A 153 -12.22 9.55 -7.28
N LEU A 154 -12.96 8.89 -6.38
CA LEU A 154 -12.48 8.60 -5.03
C LEU A 154 -11.24 7.72 -5.05
N ARG A 155 -11.18 6.72 -5.93
CA ARG A 155 -10.00 5.86 -6.06
C ARG A 155 -8.79 6.64 -6.58
N MET A 156 -8.96 7.53 -7.55
CA MET A 156 -7.86 8.40 -7.99
C MET A 156 -7.36 9.30 -6.85
N PHE A 157 -8.27 9.83 -6.02
CA PHE A 157 -7.90 10.61 -4.85
C PHE A 157 -7.11 9.82 -3.81
N ASP A 158 -7.46 8.56 -3.59
CA ASP A 158 -6.76 7.70 -2.65
C ASP A 158 -5.30 7.46 -3.07
N HIS A 159 -4.97 7.62 -4.36
CA HIS A 159 -3.60 7.56 -4.88
C HIS A 159 -2.94 8.94 -5.00
N PHE A 160 -3.62 10.03 -4.64
CA PHE A 160 -3.10 11.38 -4.75
C PHE A 160 -2.41 11.82 -3.46
N THR A 161 -1.07 11.80 -3.47
CA THR A 161 -0.21 12.22 -2.35
C THR A 161 0.45 13.58 -2.64
N SER A 162 1.12 14.19 -1.66
CA SER A 162 1.73 15.54 -1.81
C SER A 162 2.81 15.61 -2.90
N ASP A 163 3.43 14.48 -3.24
CA ASP A 163 4.39 14.27 -4.32
C ASP A 163 3.76 13.89 -5.68
N THR A 164 2.45 13.67 -5.73
CA THR A 164 1.76 13.31 -6.97
C THR A 164 1.50 14.54 -7.85
N LEU A 165 1.73 14.41 -9.15
CA LEU A 165 1.41 15.40 -10.17
C LEU A 165 0.07 15.06 -10.84
N VAL A 166 -0.08 13.81 -11.29
CA VAL A 166 -1.23 13.34 -12.05
C VAL A 166 -1.56 11.89 -11.73
N VAL A 167 -2.86 11.58 -11.72
CA VAL A 167 -3.41 10.22 -11.58
C VAL A 167 -4.49 10.01 -12.63
N GLY A 168 -4.48 8.88 -13.32
CA GLY A 168 -5.57 8.49 -14.22
C GLY A 168 -5.73 6.97 -14.30
N PRO A 169 -6.88 6.47 -14.76
CA PRO A 169 -7.11 5.05 -14.93
C PRO A 169 -6.50 4.53 -16.22
N VAL A 170 -6.23 3.22 -16.26
CA VAL A 170 -5.99 2.48 -17.49
C VAL A 170 -7.24 2.53 -18.34
N LEU A 171 -7.06 2.94 -19.58
CA LEU A 171 -8.05 2.93 -20.66
C LEU A 171 -7.55 2.01 -21.78
N ASP A 172 -8.46 1.56 -22.64
CA ASP A 172 -8.11 0.73 -23.80
C ASP A 172 -6.98 1.38 -24.62
N GLY A 173 -6.00 0.59 -25.05
CA GLY A 173 -4.84 1.08 -25.81
C GLY A 173 -3.62 1.50 -24.96
N HIS A 174 -3.74 1.67 -23.64
CA HIS A 174 -2.56 1.80 -22.78
C HIS A 174 -1.69 0.53 -22.82
N THR A 175 -0.39 0.70 -22.64
CA THR A 175 0.55 -0.40 -22.36
C THR A 175 0.76 -0.42 -20.85
N PHE A 176 0.01 -1.27 -20.16
CA PHE A 176 0.04 -1.34 -18.70
C PHE A 176 0.88 -2.53 -18.22
N GLU A 177 1.94 -2.24 -17.49
CA GLU A 177 2.72 -3.19 -16.70
C GLU A 177 2.93 -2.63 -15.29
N ALA A 178 2.63 -3.38 -14.24
CA ALA A 178 2.74 -2.90 -12.85
C ALA A 178 4.19 -2.50 -12.48
N GLY A 179 4.34 -1.47 -11.65
CA GLY A 179 5.64 -0.96 -11.21
C GLY A 179 6.04 0.35 -11.89
N GLU A 180 7.34 0.66 -11.86
CA GLU A 180 7.88 1.86 -12.50
C GLU A 180 8.10 1.60 -14.00
N GLN A 181 7.56 2.48 -14.83
CA GLN A 181 7.57 2.36 -16.27
C GLN A 181 8.12 3.63 -16.92
N PRO A 182 8.81 3.50 -18.08
CA PRO A 182 9.16 4.64 -18.90
C PRO A 182 7.99 5.55 -19.23
N LEU A 183 8.17 6.86 -19.10
CA LEU A 183 7.17 7.83 -19.54
C LEU A 183 7.07 7.87 -21.08
N ASN A 184 5.91 7.53 -21.63
CA ASN A 184 5.56 7.70 -23.05
C ASN A 184 4.04 7.88 -23.21
N GLY A 185 3.56 8.06 -24.45
CA GLY A 185 2.14 8.30 -24.69
C GLY A 185 1.21 7.11 -24.47
N ARG A 186 1.71 5.89 -24.24
CA ARG A 186 0.91 4.69 -23.91
C ARG A 186 1.00 4.25 -22.45
N THR A 187 1.99 4.74 -21.70
CA THR A 187 2.17 4.47 -20.26
C THR A 187 1.69 5.63 -19.39
N THR A 188 1.59 6.84 -19.93
CA THR A 188 1.12 8.01 -19.19
C THR A 188 -0.40 8.01 -18.96
N PRO A 189 -0.90 8.59 -17.86
CA PRO A 189 -2.32 8.92 -17.72
C PRO A 189 -2.78 9.92 -18.79
N TRP A 190 -3.83 9.58 -19.55
CA TRP A 190 -4.38 10.46 -20.59
C TRP A 190 -5.39 11.47 -20.05
N ASN A 191 -5.37 12.69 -20.61
CA ASN A 191 -6.39 13.72 -20.35
C ASN A 191 -7.82 13.31 -20.76
N THR A 192 -7.99 12.16 -21.43
CA THR A 192 -9.29 11.51 -21.61
C THR A 192 -10.00 11.28 -20.26
N LEU A 193 -9.26 10.92 -19.21
CA LEU A 193 -9.72 10.94 -17.83
C LEU A 193 -8.52 11.00 -16.88
N ALA A 194 -8.09 12.21 -16.47
CA ALA A 194 -6.96 12.38 -15.56
C ALA A 194 -7.18 13.50 -14.55
N LEU A 195 -6.80 13.23 -13.31
CA LEU A 195 -6.82 14.18 -12.20
C LEU A 195 -5.41 14.76 -12.00
N TRP A 196 -5.29 16.08 -12.06
CA TRP A 196 -4.02 16.80 -11.95
C TRP A 196 -4.00 17.70 -10.72
N CYS A 197 -2.81 17.90 -10.14
CA CYS A 197 -2.56 18.92 -9.13
C CYS A 197 -2.41 20.28 -9.81
N THR A 198 -3.36 21.20 -9.60
CA THR A 198 -3.35 22.53 -10.26
C THR A 198 -2.15 23.37 -9.86
N ARG A 199 -1.68 23.23 -8.61
CA ARG A 199 -0.51 23.95 -8.11
C ARG A 199 0.77 23.54 -8.85
N LYS A 200 0.97 22.25 -9.10
CA LYS A 200 2.17 21.74 -9.78
C LYS A 200 2.08 21.94 -11.29
N LEU A 201 0.95 21.55 -11.89
CA LEU A 201 0.72 21.73 -13.31
C LEU A 201 0.78 23.22 -13.70
N GLY A 202 0.26 24.11 -12.85
CA GLY A 202 0.29 25.55 -13.05
C GLY A 202 1.67 26.22 -13.00
N LEU A 203 2.74 25.49 -12.65
CA LEU A 203 4.11 26.00 -12.77
C LEU A 203 4.53 26.19 -14.23
N THR A 204 3.99 25.36 -15.13
CA THR A 204 4.34 25.35 -16.56
C THR A 204 3.13 25.46 -17.47
N GLY A 205 1.96 24.98 -17.03
CA GLY A 205 0.87 24.61 -17.91
C GLY A 205 1.22 23.43 -18.81
N PHE A 206 0.37 23.18 -19.81
CA PHE A 206 0.70 22.36 -20.97
C PHE A 206 1.55 23.17 -21.95
N LEU A 207 2.52 22.51 -22.57
CA LEU A 207 3.56 23.17 -23.36
C LEU A 207 3.14 23.30 -24.83
N SER A 208 3.39 24.47 -25.43
CA SER A 208 3.06 24.72 -26.85
C SER A 208 3.74 23.76 -27.82
N VAL A 209 4.85 23.11 -27.45
CA VAL A 209 5.47 22.06 -28.28
C VAL A 209 4.50 20.88 -28.56
N ALA A 210 3.53 20.66 -27.68
CA ALA A 210 2.51 19.63 -27.85
C ALA A 210 1.41 20.01 -28.87
N ASP A 211 1.33 21.27 -29.29
CA ASP A 211 0.49 21.66 -30.43
C ASP A 211 1.16 21.35 -31.78
N GLY A 212 2.38 20.83 -31.75
CA GLY A 212 3.20 20.60 -32.93
C GLY A 212 4.00 21.86 -33.33
N MET A 213 5.08 21.65 -34.09
CA MET A 213 5.86 22.76 -34.64
C MET A 213 6.12 22.56 -36.13
N PRO A 214 5.82 23.57 -36.96
CA PRO A 214 6.08 23.53 -38.38
C PRO A 214 7.58 23.36 -38.66
N ASN A 215 7.90 22.75 -39.80
CA ASN A 215 9.28 22.52 -40.21
C ASN A 215 10.02 23.85 -40.36
N SER A 216 11.00 24.09 -39.48
CA SER A 216 11.79 25.33 -39.47
C SER A 216 12.51 25.61 -40.80
N ALA A 217 12.83 24.58 -41.59
CA ALA A 217 13.45 24.74 -42.92
C ALA A 217 12.45 25.19 -43.99
N GLN A 218 11.16 24.89 -43.81
CA GLN A 218 10.09 25.41 -44.66
C GLN A 218 9.83 26.87 -44.33
N LEU A 219 9.67 27.20 -43.05
CA LEU A 219 9.56 28.59 -42.58
C LEU A 219 10.74 29.43 -43.04
N LYS A 220 11.98 28.93 -42.93
CA LYS A 220 13.15 29.65 -43.45
C LYS A 220 13.08 29.87 -44.95
N ARG A 221 12.62 28.91 -45.76
CA ARG A 221 12.48 29.11 -47.21
C ARG A 221 11.43 30.16 -47.55
N GLU A 222 10.28 30.11 -46.90
CA GLU A 222 9.21 31.10 -47.07
C GLU A 222 9.66 32.51 -46.61
N PHE A 223 10.39 32.60 -45.50
CA PHE A 223 10.89 33.88 -44.98
C PHE A 223 12.15 34.41 -45.66
N SER A 224 12.93 33.58 -46.34
CA SER A 224 14.16 34.00 -47.04
C SER A 224 13.93 34.32 -48.52
N GLY A 225 12.80 33.88 -49.10
CA GLY A 225 12.49 34.05 -50.52
C GLY A 225 11.44 35.12 -50.87
N GLY A 226 10.77 35.73 -49.89
CA GLY A 226 9.69 36.70 -50.14
C GLY A 226 10.11 38.16 -49.96
N ASP A 227 9.80 39.00 -50.95
CA ASP A 227 9.85 40.46 -50.88
C ASP A 227 9.08 41.00 -49.65
N GLU A 228 9.44 42.17 -49.13
CA GLU A 228 8.93 42.75 -47.88
C GLU A 228 7.39 42.84 -47.86
N THR A 229 6.82 43.05 -49.05
CA THR A 229 5.38 43.02 -49.36
C THR A 229 4.74 41.67 -49.03
N SER A 230 5.41 40.56 -49.34
CA SER A 230 4.93 39.19 -49.04
C SER A 230 4.95 38.89 -47.54
N ARG A 231 5.93 39.42 -46.81
CA ARG A 231 5.99 39.31 -45.34
C ARG A 231 4.87 40.10 -44.67
N SER A 232 4.65 41.35 -45.10
CA SER A 232 3.57 42.20 -44.57
C SER A 232 2.20 41.57 -44.83
N GLN A 233 1.99 41.05 -46.04
CA GLN A 233 0.75 40.33 -46.37
C GLN A 233 0.61 39.02 -45.59
N TYR A 234 1.68 38.25 -45.34
CA TYR A 234 1.61 37.04 -44.52
C TYR A 234 1.18 37.34 -43.08
N TRP A 235 1.77 38.37 -42.44
CA TRP A 235 1.37 38.77 -41.08
C TRP A 235 -0.03 39.38 -41.02
N ALA A 236 -0.42 40.18 -42.03
CA ALA A 236 -1.78 40.68 -42.14
C ALA A 236 -2.81 39.55 -42.32
N ARG A 237 -2.47 38.50 -43.08
CA ARG A 237 -3.29 37.29 -43.28
C ARG A 237 -3.40 36.40 -42.03
N LEU A 238 -2.31 36.26 -41.27
CA LEU A 238 -2.32 35.56 -39.97
C LEU A 238 -3.11 36.31 -38.90
N ALA A 239 -3.09 37.65 -38.95
CA ALA A 239 -3.82 38.51 -38.02
C ALA A 239 -5.31 38.63 -38.36
N SER A 240 -5.71 38.51 -39.64
CA SER A 240 -7.11 38.62 -40.05
C SER A 240 -7.93 37.34 -39.83
N GLY A 241 -7.28 36.18 -39.65
CA GLY A 241 -7.97 34.89 -39.50
C GLY A 241 -8.67 34.42 -40.78
N ASP A 242 -8.48 35.11 -41.92
CA ASP A 242 -9.04 34.74 -43.22
C ASP A 242 -8.23 33.59 -43.83
N SER A 243 -8.73 32.38 -43.62
CA SER A 243 -8.15 31.13 -44.14
C SER A 243 -8.80 30.69 -45.47
N GLN A 244 -9.40 31.60 -46.25
CA GLN A 244 -10.31 31.22 -47.33
C GLN A 244 -9.75 31.27 -48.77
N TYR A 245 -8.49 31.66 -49.01
CA TYR A 245 -7.90 31.52 -50.35
C TYR A 245 -6.42 31.13 -50.28
N ILE A 246 -6.17 29.83 -50.43
CA ILE A 246 -4.90 29.25 -50.88
C ILE A 246 -5.22 28.60 -52.21
N ASP A 247 -4.42 28.93 -53.22
CA ASP A 247 -4.48 28.39 -54.58
C ASP A 247 -4.68 26.86 -54.55
N GLU A 248 -5.73 26.36 -55.22
CA GLU A 248 -6.18 24.96 -55.13
C GLU A 248 -5.11 23.94 -55.55
N ASP A 249 -4.03 24.37 -56.23
CA ASP A 249 -3.00 23.49 -56.78
C ASP A 249 -1.69 23.41 -55.98
N SER A 250 -1.45 24.24 -54.95
CA SER A 250 -0.20 24.11 -54.17
C SER A 250 -0.37 24.43 -52.68
N ALA A 251 -0.46 23.35 -51.89
CA ALA A 251 -0.32 23.30 -50.44
C ALA A 251 -1.43 23.96 -49.60
N ALA A 252 -2.61 23.34 -49.55
CA ALA A 252 -3.58 23.58 -48.50
C ALA A 252 -3.08 23.04 -47.13
N PRO A 253 -2.94 23.89 -46.08
CA PRO A 253 -2.81 23.43 -44.71
C PRO A 253 -4.22 23.03 -44.22
N PHE A 254 -4.42 21.73 -43.99
CA PHE A 254 -5.58 21.17 -43.30
C PHE A 254 -6.95 21.71 -43.76
N ALA A 255 -7.31 21.53 -45.04
CA ALA A 255 -8.60 21.98 -45.59
C ALA A 255 -9.85 21.23 -45.07
N GLY A 256 -9.79 20.64 -43.87
CA GLY A 256 -10.94 20.03 -43.23
C GLY A 256 -10.75 20.00 -41.72
N ALA A 257 -11.84 20.21 -40.97
CA ALA A 257 -11.81 19.99 -39.53
C ALA A 257 -11.34 18.56 -39.23
N MET A 258 -10.53 18.39 -38.17
CA MET A 258 -9.98 17.09 -37.78
C MET A 258 -11.11 16.04 -37.68
N GLY A 259 -11.11 15.06 -38.57
CA GLY A 259 -12.15 14.02 -38.68
C GLY A 259 -13.13 14.13 -39.85
N THR A 260 -13.01 15.13 -40.73
CA THR A 260 -13.77 15.25 -42.00
C THR A 260 -13.14 14.46 -43.15
N ASP A 261 -13.92 14.07 -44.17
CA ASP A 261 -13.45 13.30 -45.35
C ASP A 261 -12.28 13.97 -46.10
N GLN A 262 -12.31 15.29 -46.27
CA GLN A 262 -11.19 16.04 -46.86
C GLN A 262 -9.92 15.99 -45.99
N TRP A 263 -10.08 16.03 -44.67
CA TRP A 263 -8.96 15.88 -43.74
C TRP A 263 -8.38 14.46 -43.74
N TRP A 264 -9.24 13.45 -43.93
CA TRP A 264 -8.85 12.03 -44.07
C TRP A 264 -8.02 11.80 -45.32
N GLU A 265 -8.52 12.23 -46.47
CA GLU A 265 -7.86 12.06 -47.75
C GLU A 265 -6.52 12.78 -47.77
N SER A 266 -6.43 14.00 -47.26
CA SER A 266 -5.15 14.73 -47.18
C SER A 266 -4.15 14.08 -46.22
N SER A 267 -4.56 13.62 -45.04
CA SER A 267 -3.65 13.07 -44.02
C SER A 267 -3.08 11.69 -44.37
N VAL A 268 -3.91 10.82 -44.95
CA VAL A 268 -3.52 9.43 -45.32
C VAL A 268 -2.72 9.41 -46.62
N THR A 269 -3.05 10.28 -47.58
CA THR A 269 -2.35 10.31 -48.88
C THR A 269 -0.96 10.93 -48.75
N ARG A 270 -0.81 11.93 -47.85
CA ARG A 270 0.47 12.59 -47.57
C ARG A 270 1.48 11.70 -46.83
N THR A 271 1.01 10.84 -45.93
CA THR A 271 1.87 9.88 -45.20
C THR A 271 2.52 8.84 -46.11
N LYS A 272 1.93 8.51 -47.26
CA LYS A 272 2.53 7.61 -48.25
C LYS A 272 3.59 8.26 -49.14
N SER A 273 3.50 9.57 -49.44
CA SER A 273 4.45 10.27 -50.33
C SER A 273 5.59 11.00 -49.59
N GLU A 274 5.44 11.33 -48.30
CA GLU A 274 6.39 12.15 -47.55
C GLU A 274 7.21 11.40 -46.47
N ALA A 275 7.15 10.07 -46.41
CA ALA A 275 7.92 9.27 -45.44
C ALA A 275 9.45 9.56 -45.46
N GLY A 276 9.99 10.10 -46.57
CA GLY A 276 11.39 10.57 -46.67
C GLY A 276 11.63 12.06 -46.30
N ARG A 277 10.60 12.90 -46.22
CA ARG A 277 10.70 14.35 -45.89
C ARG A 277 10.19 14.71 -44.48
N ALA A 278 9.46 13.80 -43.82
CA ALA A 278 8.82 14.02 -42.52
C ALA A 278 9.76 14.13 -41.30
N ALA A 279 11.08 13.94 -41.45
CA ALA A 279 12.02 13.88 -40.33
C ALA A 279 12.20 15.20 -39.56
N ALA A 280 11.63 16.32 -40.02
CA ALA A 280 11.87 17.65 -39.44
C ALA A 280 10.64 18.31 -38.78
N GLU A 281 9.45 17.72 -38.87
CA GLU A 281 8.25 18.28 -38.24
C GLU A 281 8.00 17.65 -36.87
N VAL A 282 7.71 18.47 -35.86
CA VAL A 282 7.31 17.96 -34.55
C VAL A 282 5.79 17.81 -34.55
N PRO A 283 5.26 16.57 -34.50
CA PRO A 283 3.82 16.35 -34.60
C PRO A 283 3.09 16.78 -33.32
N ALA A 284 1.82 17.16 -33.47
CA ALA A 284 0.93 17.55 -32.38
C ALA A 284 0.35 16.35 -31.59
N GLY A 285 -0.11 16.61 -30.36
CA GLY A 285 -0.81 15.68 -29.46
C GLY A 285 0.06 15.17 -28.32
N VAL A 286 -0.52 14.35 -27.43
CA VAL A 286 0.12 13.77 -26.21
C VAL A 286 0.73 14.82 -25.27
N GLU A 287 -0.02 15.90 -25.08
CA GLU A 287 0.34 17.03 -24.23
C GLU A 287 0.70 16.64 -22.78
N GLU A 288 0.09 15.59 -22.26
CA GLU A 288 0.35 15.07 -20.92
C GLU A 288 1.81 14.62 -20.74
N VAL A 289 2.41 14.02 -21.77
CA VAL A 289 3.77 13.47 -21.68
C VAL A 289 4.79 14.59 -21.49
N THR A 290 4.71 15.64 -22.30
CA THR A 290 5.66 16.75 -22.24
C THR A 290 5.52 17.56 -20.95
N ALA A 291 4.29 17.73 -20.45
CA ALA A 291 4.04 18.38 -19.17
C ALA A 291 4.63 17.59 -18.00
N ILE A 292 4.42 16.27 -17.96
CA ILE A 292 4.98 15.40 -16.91
C ILE A 292 6.51 15.39 -16.97
N ALA A 293 7.09 15.19 -18.17
CA ALA A 293 8.54 15.13 -18.35
C ALA A 293 9.23 16.40 -17.84
N LEU A 294 8.71 17.58 -18.20
CA LEU A 294 9.29 18.84 -17.74
C LEU A 294 9.13 19.03 -16.23
N LEU A 295 7.97 18.70 -15.65
CA LEU A 295 7.73 18.87 -14.22
C LEU A 295 8.54 17.89 -13.36
N GLN A 296 8.76 16.66 -13.84
CA GLN A 296 9.67 15.71 -13.20
C GLN A 296 11.12 16.18 -13.29
N HIS A 297 11.52 16.79 -14.41
CA HIS A 297 12.84 17.41 -14.52
C HIS A 297 13.04 18.58 -13.54
N LEU A 298 12.01 19.43 -13.37
CA LEU A 298 12.10 20.61 -12.50
C LEU A 298 11.98 20.29 -11.00
N LEU A 299 11.13 19.33 -10.63
CA LEU A 299 10.80 19.02 -9.23
C LEU A 299 11.43 17.72 -8.72
N GLY A 300 12.13 16.99 -9.58
CA GLY A 300 12.52 15.60 -9.38
C GLY A 300 11.35 14.64 -9.57
N GLU A 301 11.63 13.42 -10.04
CA GLU A 301 10.63 12.36 -10.23
C GLU A 301 9.86 12.07 -8.93
N ALA A 302 10.56 12.09 -7.80
CA ALA A 302 9.97 11.92 -6.48
C ALA A 302 9.08 13.09 -6.04
N GLY A 303 9.13 14.26 -6.68
CA GLY A 303 8.31 15.44 -6.37
C GLY A 303 7.13 15.67 -7.32
N ALA A 304 7.11 15.01 -8.48
CA ALA A 304 6.11 15.16 -9.54
C ALA A 304 5.70 13.80 -10.14
N ARG A 305 5.26 12.87 -9.29
CA ARG A 305 4.92 11.51 -9.72
C ARG A 305 3.68 11.46 -10.61
N ALA A 306 3.77 10.75 -11.73
CA ALA A 306 2.63 10.36 -12.55
C ALA A 306 2.21 8.92 -12.21
N LYS A 307 0.90 8.67 -12.08
CA LYS A 307 0.37 7.37 -11.65
C LYS A 307 -0.74 6.88 -12.58
N LEU A 308 -0.57 5.70 -13.16
CA LEU A 308 -1.59 5.03 -13.96
C LEU A 308 -2.23 3.90 -13.14
N LEU A 309 -3.56 3.84 -13.04
CA LEU A 309 -4.27 2.90 -12.16
C LEU A 309 -5.08 1.89 -12.97
N ASP A 310 -4.80 0.60 -12.82
CA ASP A 310 -5.74 -0.42 -13.28
C ASP A 310 -6.96 -0.44 -12.34
N LEU A 311 -8.15 -0.19 -12.88
CA LEU A 311 -9.43 -0.13 -12.15
C LEU A 311 -10.44 -1.16 -12.69
N SER A 312 -9.96 -2.23 -13.33
CA SER A 312 -10.80 -3.23 -13.97
C SER A 312 -11.82 -3.91 -13.02
N SER A 313 -11.53 -4.11 -11.72
CA SER A 313 -12.53 -4.69 -10.78
C SER A 313 -13.69 -3.77 -10.46
N LEU A 314 -13.60 -2.48 -10.79
CA LEU A 314 -14.76 -1.60 -10.64
C LEU A 314 -15.86 -1.95 -11.66
N GLY A 315 -15.60 -2.80 -12.67
CA GLY A 315 -16.62 -3.50 -13.45
C GLY A 315 -17.32 -2.62 -14.47
N GLY A 316 -16.60 -2.17 -15.51
CA GLY A 316 -17.15 -1.37 -16.61
C GLY A 316 -17.53 0.07 -16.22
N LYS A 317 -17.20 0.51 -15.01
CA LYS A 317 -17.49 1.87 -14.50
C LYS A 317 -16.61 2.98 -15.11
N VAL A 318 -15.55 2.57 -15.80
CA VAL A 318 -14.80 3.41 -16.73
C VAL A 318 -15.01 2.77 -18.09
N SER A 319 -16.05 3.20 -18.81
CA SER A 319 -16.28 2.75 -20.18
C SER A 319 -15.73 3.80 -21.13
N TRP A 320 -14.59 3.51 -21.76
CA TRP A 320 -14.24 4.16 -23.02
C TRP A 320 -14.66 3.21 -24.13
N LYS A 321 -15.90 3.35 -24.61
CA LYS A 321 -16.43 2.45 -25.65
C LYS A 321 -15.75 2.79 -26.97
N ALA A 322 -14.73 2.01 -27.33
CA ALA A 322 -14.12 2.03 -28.67
C ALA A 322 -14.89 1.12 -29.66
N ASP A 323 -16.17 0.86 -29.40
CA ASP A 323 -17.05 0.20 -30.34
C ASP A 323 -17.52 1.23 -31.36
N TRP A 324 -16.92 1.20 -32.54
CA TRP A 324 -17.19 2.13 -33.63
C TRP A 324 -18.41 1.75 -34.46
N GLY A 325 -19.22 0.76 -34.03
CA GLY A 325 -20.46 0.40 -34.69
C GLY A 325 -20.27 -0.09 -36.14
N GLY A 326 -19.12 -0.68 -36.45
CA GLY A 326 -18.76 -1.16 -37.80
C GLY A 326 -18.06 -0.12 -38.69
N ASP A 327 -17.76 1.09 -38.20
CA ASP A 327 -16.99 2.09 -38.94
C ASP A 327 -15.50 1.72 -38.98
N GLU A 328 -15.10 0.97 -40.01
CA GLU A 328 -13.73 0.49 -40.21
C GLU A 328 -12.72 1.65 -40.40
N ARG A 329 -13.15 2.79 -40.95
CA ARG A 329 -12.27 3.98 -41.11
C ARG A 329 -11.90 4.56 -39.74
N ARG A 330 -12.88 4.70 -38.86
CA ARG A 330 -12.66 5.21 -37.49
C ARG A 330 -11.79 4.27 -36.67
N LYS A 331 -11.92 2.96 -36.88
CA LYS A 331 -11.04 1.94 -36.28
C LYS A 331 -9.59 2.07 -36.78
N GLN A 332 -9.36 2.12 -38.09
CA GLN A 332 -8.02 2.30 -38.67
C GLN A 332 -7.36 3.59 -38.16
N TRP A 333 -8.12 4.66 -38.02
CA TRP A 333 -7.62 5.90 -37.42
C TRP A 333 -7.23 5.74 -35.96
N HIS A 334 -8.05 5.05 -35.18
CA HIS A 334 -7.74 4.77 -33.79
C HIS A 334 -6.42 4.00 -33.70
N GLU A 335 -6.23 2.97 -34.51
CA GLU A 335 -4.99 2.19 -34.59
C GLU A 335 -3.79 3.06 -34.96
N TYR A 336 -3.90 3.90 -35.99
CA TYR A 336 -2.86 4.86 -36.37
C TYR A 336 -2.54 5.86 -35.25
N LYS A 337 -3.56 6.40 -34.58
CA LYS A 337 -3.38 7.29 -33.43
C LYS A 337 -2.65 6.58 -32.30
N MET A 338 -2.99 5.33 -31.99
CA MET A 338 -2.33 4.56 -30.94
C MET A 338 -0.89 4.25 -31.28
N ALA A 339 -0.59 3.88 -32.53
CA ALA A 339 0.78 3.63 -33.00
C ALA A 339 1.65 4.90 -32.86
N SER A 340 1.11 6.06 -33.24
CA SER A 340 1.83 7.33 -33.16
C SER A 340 2.01 7.87 -31.72
N LYS A 341 1.33 7.32 -30.70
CA LYS A 341 1.48 7.77 -29.31
C LYS A 341 2.87 7.50 -28.71
N VAL A 342 3.71 6.70 -29.35
CA VAL A 342 5.11 6.47 -28.89
C VAL A 342 6.09 7.43 -29.57
N ALA A 343 5.99 7.58 -30.90
CA ALA A 343 6.94 8.39 -31.66
C ALA A 343 6.74 9.92 -31.48
N ARG A 344 5.49 10.39 -31.39
CA ARG A 344 5.18 11.82 -31.23
C ARG A 344 5.77 12.45 -29.95
N PRO A 345 5.56 11.88 -28.74
CA PRO A 345 6.13 12.46 -27.54
C PRO A 345 7.65 12.37 -27.53
N ALA A 346 8.24 11.33 -28.12
CA ALA A 346 9.69 11.22 -28.24
C ALA A 346 10.26 12.38 -29.08
N ALA A 347 9.63 12.74 -30.21
CA ALA A 347 10.02 13.89 -31.01
C ALA A 347 9.87 15.22 -30.25
N GLN A 348 8.75 15.40 -29.54
CA GLN A 348 8.50 16.61 -28.73
C GLN A 348 9.49 16.75 -27.57
N ILE A 349 9.75 15.67 -26.83
CA ILE A 349 10.73 15.61 -25.74
C ILE A 349 12.14 15.88 -26.29
N LYS A 350 12.52 15.22 -27.40
CA LYS A 350 13.79 15.48 -28.07
C LYS A 350 13.92 16.96 -28.37
N GLN A 351 12.90 17.59 -28.94
CA GLN A 351 12.95 19.02 -29.23
C GLN A 351 13.03 19.90 -27.98
N LEU A 352 12.30 19.55 -26.92
CA LEU A 352 12.28 20.27 -25.64
C LEU A 352 13.65 20.29 -24.97
N PHE A 353 14.38 19.16 -25.00
CA PHE A 353 15.65 19.00 -24.29
C PHE A 353 16.90 19.12 -25.19
N THR A 354 16.82 18.88 -26.50
CA THR A 354 17.98 18.96 -27.41
C THR A 354 18.35 20.40 -27.77
N ALA A 355 17.38 21.31 -27.84
CA ALA A 355 17.59 22.70 -28.31
C ALA A 355 18.51 23.55 -27.40
N ARG A 356 18.78 23.11 -26.16
CA ARG A 356 19.56 23.90 -25.19
C ARG A 356 20.95 23.34 -24.88
N PHE A 357 21.22 22.06 -25.13
CA PHE A 357 22.50 21.46 -24.75
C PHE A 357 23.63 21.71 -25.74
N ARG A 358 23.34 21.92 -27.03
CA ARG A 358 24.40 22.02 -28.04
C ARG A 358 25.13 23.38 -28.07
N ASN A 359 24.48 24.48 -27.64
CA ASN A 359 25.02 25.83 -27.89
C ASN A 359 25.43 26.65 -26.64
N ARG A 360 25.06 26.28 -25.39
CA ARG A 360 25.40 27.11 -24.21
C ARG A 360 26.40 26.49 -23.22
N PHE A 361 26.59 25.18 -23.21
CA PHE A 361 27.56 24.55 -22.29
C PHE A 361 28.97 24.37 -22.87
N SER A 362 29.13 24.40 -24.21
CA SER A 362 30.45 24.36 -24.84
C SER A 362 31.30 25.61 -24.59
N ALA A 363 30.72 26.73 -24.15
CA ALA A 363 31.44 28.00 -24.01
C ALA A 363 31.73 28.42 -22.56
N SER A 364 31.05 27.88 -21.53
CA SER A 364 31.10 28.47 -20.19
C SER A 364 31.43 27.53 -19.02
N LEU A 365 31.70 26.24 -19.22
CA LEU A 365 32.09 25.34 -18.13
C LEU A 365 33.32 24.50 -18.51
N LYS A 366 34.49 25.13 -18.43
CA LYS A 366 35.74 24.42 -18.11
C LYS A 366 35.78 24.20 -16.60
N GLN A 367 35.06 23.19 -16.10
CA GLN A 367 35.38 22.58 -14.81
C GLN A 367 35.42 21.05 -14.96
N PRO A 368 36.36 20.38 -14.29
CA PRO A 368 36.61 18.96 -14.46
C PRO A 368 35.64 18.17 -13.58
N MET A 369 34.50 17.74 -14.13
CA MET A 369 33.77 16.61 -13.54
C MET A 369 34.29 15.32 -14.15
N LEU A 370 35.00 14.57 -13.30
CA LEU A 370 35.21 13.12 -13.27
C LEU A 370 35.00 12.36 -14.59
N ALA A 371 36.13 11.93 -15.14
CA ALA A 371 36.23 10.98 -16.24
C ALA A 371 35.45 9.70 -15.95
N VAL A 372 34.26 9.58 -16.55
CA VAL A 372 33.66 8.29 -16.86
C VAL A 372 34.26 7.84 -18.19
N GLY A 373 34.92 6.69 -18.15
CA GLY A 373 35.74 6.17 -19.24
C GLY A 373 35.00 6.04 -20.57
N ASN A 374 35.67 6.49 -21.62
CA ASN A 374 35.33 6.20 -23.01
C ASN A 374 35.43 4.70 -23.26
N ALA A 375 34.29 4.00 -23.19
CA ALA A 375 34.12 2.66 -23.74
C ALA A 375 33.17 2.73 -24.95
N CYS A 376 33.79 2.86 -26.12
CA CYS A 376 33.49 2.21 -27.39
C CYS A 376 32.02 1.78 -27.67
N GLY A 377 31.39 2.44 -28.66
CA GLY A 377 30.64 1.73 -29.71
C GLY A 377 29.23 1.19 -29.40
N GLN A 378 28.48 1.78 -28.47
CA GLN A 378 27.06 1.44 -28.29
C GLN A 378 26.16 2.47 -28.98
N SER A 379 25.49 2.01 -30.06
CA SER A 379 24.24 2.52 -30.66
C SER A 379 23.78 3.91 -30.18
N GLU A 380 23.83 4.93 -31.05
CA GLU A 380 23.27 6.28 -30.81
C GLU A 380 21.77 6.30 -30.45
N ASP A 381 21.07 5.17 -30.55
CA ASP A 381 19.71 4.96 -30.04
C ASP A 381 19.68 4.57 -28.54
N ALA A 382 20.60 5.08 -27.72
CA ALA A 382 20.43 5.04 -26.27
C ALA A 382 19.13 5.80 -25.93
N HIS A 383 18.04 5.03 -25.77
CA HIS A 383 16.68 5.51 -25.59
C HIS A 383 16.67 6.68 -24.59
N LEU A 384 16.35 7.86 -25.10
CA LEU A 384 16.16 9.08 -24.33
C LEU A 384 14.98 8.88 -23.37
N HIS A 385 15.24 8.26 -22.21
CA HIS A 385 14.30 8.13 -21.11
C HIS A 385 14.21 9.45 -20.38
N PHE A 386 13.10 10.16 -20.58
CA PHE A 386 12.80 11.37 -19.84
C PHE A 386 11.60 11.13 -18.94
N GLY A 387 11.88 10.82 -17.67
CA GLY A 387 10.88 10.62 -16.63
C GLY A 387 10.29 9.21 -16.56
N SER A 388 9.52 8.99 -15.50
CA SER A 388 8.89 7.71 -15.19
C SER A 388 7.42 7.87 -14.78
N VAL A 389 6.63 6.81 -15.00
CA VAL A 389 5.24 6.70 -14.54
C VAL A 389 5.15 5.46 -13.68
N PHE A 390 4.47 5.56 -12.54
CA PHE A 390 4.21 4.39 -11.72
C PHE A 390 2.84 3.80 -12.03
N HIS A 391 2.83 2.56 -12.49
CA HIS A 391 1.63 1.80 -12.77
C HIS A 391 1.23 1.02 -11.52
N TYR A 392 0.05 1.34 -10.98
CA TYR A 392 -0.55 0.62 -9.88
C TYR A 392 -1.59 -0.35 -10.40
N GLY A 393 -1.34 -1.64 -10.19
CA GLY A 393 -2.43 -2.62 -10.23
C GLY A 393 -3.39 -2.42 -9.07
N GLU A 394 -4.52 -3.12 -9.10
CA GLU A 394 -5.46 -3.12 -7.98
C GLU A 394 -4.86 -3.71 -6.70
N SER A 395 -3.92 -4.63 -6.90
CA SER A 395 -3.17 -5.34 -5.89
C SER A 395 -1.80 -4.69 -5.73
N ILE A 396 -1.56 -4.04 -4.60
CA ILE A 396 -0.24 -3.52 -4.25
C ILE A 396 0.39 -4.53 -3.29
N ALA A 397 1.51 -5.11 -3.69
CA ALA A 397 2.36 -5.91 -2.83
C ALA A 397 3.54 -5.07 -2.32
N PRO A 398 4.07 -5.34 -1.11
CA PRO A 398 5.30 -4.72 -0.65
C PRO A 398 6.45 -5.11 -1.60
N PRO A 399 7.47 -4.25 -1.77
CA PRO A 399 8.65 -4.60 -2.56
C PRO A 399 9.22 -5.95 -2.08
N PRO A 400 9.56 -6.89 -2.98
CA PRO A 400 9.96 -8.25 -2.58
C PRO A 400 11.11 -8.28 -1.57
N ARG A 401 12.05 -7.34 -1.67
CA ARG A 401 13.16 -7.19 -0.72
C ARG A 401 12.70 -6.80 0.68
N VAL A 402 11.76 -5.86 0.79
CA VAL A 402 11.17 -5.43 2.07
C VAL A 402 10.40 -6.60 2.69
N ALA A 403 9.61 -7.30 1.89
CA ALA A 403 8.89 -8.50 2.31
C ALA A 403 9.85 -9.56 2.87
N ALA A 404 10.91 -9.88 2.15
CA ALA A 404 11.91 -10.88 2.57
C ALA A 404 12.59 -10.48 3.88
N ILE A 405 13.02 -9.22 4.03
CA ILE A 405 13.66 -8.73 5.26
C ILE A 405 12.70 -8.83 6.45
N CYS A 406 11.45 -8.38 6.30
CA CYS A 406 10.45 -8.45 7.37
C CYS A 406 10.12 -9.89 7.76
N LEU A 407 9.94 -10.78 6.78
CA LEU A 407 9.68 -12.20 7.04
C LEU A 407 10.87 -12.90 7.72
N PHE A 408 12.09 -12.58 7.28
CA PHE A 408 13.31 -13.10 7.90
C PHE A 408 13.48 -12.58 9.34
N ALA A 409 13.19 -11.30 9.59
CA ALA A 409 13.22 -10.74 10.95
C ALA A 409 12.21 -11.42 11.89
N ILE A 410 11.01 -11.74 11.38
CA ILE A 410 9.99 -12.50 12.11
C ILE A 410 10.48 -13.92 12.40
N ALA A 411 11.01 -14.63 11.39
CA ALA A 411 11.54 -15.98 11.56
C ALA A 411 12.70 -16.02 12.56
N LEU A 412 13.62 -15.06 12.49
CA LEU A 412 14.77 -14.98 13.39
C LEU A 412 14.37 -14.69 14.84
N PHE A 413 13.37 -13.82 15.05
CA PHE A 413 12.83 -13.60 16.39
C PHE A 413 12.17 -14.87 16.95
N SER A 414 11.40 -15.58 16.13
CA SER A 414 10.81 -16.87 16.51
C SER A 414 11.87 -17.92 16.81
N ALA A 415 12.96 -17.96 16.04
CA ALA A 415 14.09 -18.85 16.30
C ALA A 415 14.76 -18.56 17.65
N ASN A 416 14.97 -17.28 17.97
CA ASN A 416 15.47 -16.88 19.29
C ASN A 416 14.54 -17.32 20.43
N PHE A 417 13.23 -17.29 20.23
CA PHE A 417 12.29 -17.81 21.21
C PHE A 417 12.44 -19.32 21.40
N SER A 418 12.38 -20.12 20.32
CA SER A 418 12.38 -21.57 20.43
C SER A 418 13.70 -22.19 20.92
N GLN A 419 14.85 -21.52 20.73
CA GLN A 419 16.13 -22.08 21.18
C GLN A 419 16.19 -22.29 22.71
N ILE A 420 15.35 -21.59 23.49
CA ILE A 420 15.33 -21.72 24.94
C ILE A 420 14.78 -23.07 25.42
N PHE A 421 14.02 -23.77 24.57
CA PHE A 421 13.43 -25.05 24.95
C PHE A 421 14.49 -26.07 25.35
N ALA A 422 15.66 -26.07 24.70
CA ALA A 422 16.77 -26.96 25.07
C ALA A 422 17.26 -26.73 26.51
N ALA A 423 17.44 -25.46 26.90
CA ALA A 423 17.85 -25.08 28.25
C ALA A 423 16.78 -25.43 29.30
N VAL A 424 15.52 -25.16 28.98
CA VAL A 424 14.39 -25.49 29.85
C VAL A 424 14.27 -27.00 30.05
N PHE A 425 14.39 -27.81 29.00
CA PHE A 425 14.33 -29.26 29.12
C PHE A 425 15.52 -29.82 29.88
N ARG A 426 16.71 -29.25 29.71
CA ARG A 426 17.86 -29.60 30.55
C ARG A 426 17.54 -29.36 32.02
N ALA A 427 17.09 -28.15 32.37
CA ALA A 427 16.74 -27.82 33.74
C ALA A 427 15.61 -28.72 34.28
N TYR A 428 14.61 -29.04 33.45
CA TYR A 428 13.50 -29.90 33.81
C TYR A 428 13.98 -31.33 34.08
N ASN A 429 14.76 -31.90 33.17
CA ASN A 429 15.30 -33.25 33.27
C ASN A 429 16.18 -33.40 34.52
N ILE A 430 17.04 -32.42 34.82
CA ILE A 430 17.86 -32.41 36.04
C ILE A 430 16.97 -32.36 37.30
N ALA A 431 16.03 -31.42 37.38
CA ALA A 431 15.23 -31.20 38.59
C ALA A 431 14.47 -32.46 39.06
N ARG A 432 13.79 -33.16 38.14
CA ARG A 432 13.03 -34.38 38.49
C ARG A 432 13.86 -35.67 38.54
N SER A 433 15.14 -35.63 38.15
CA SER A 433 16.06 -36.72 38.55
C SER A 433 16.41 -36.67 40.04
N ALA A 434 16.27 -35.50 40.67
CA ALA A 434 16.50 -35.31 42.11
C ALA A 434 15.21 -35.45 42.95
N GLU A 435 14.04 -35.11 42.39
CA GLU A 435 12.76 -35.09 43.10
C GLU A 435 11.65 -35.80 42.30
N SER A 436 10.76 -36.54 43.00
CA SER A 436 9.62 -37.22 42.36
C SER A 436 8.56 -36.26 41.80
N GLN A 437 8.51 -35.02 42.31
CA GLN A 437 7.61 -33.97 41.85
C GLN A 437 8.40 -32.68 41.61
N LEU A 438 8.04 -31.93 40.57
CA LEU A 438 8.70 -30.66 40.28
C LEU A 438 8.26 -29.61 41.30
N SER A 439 9.21 -29.01 42.02
CA SER A 439 8.92 -27.87 42.89
C SER A 439 8.15 -26.77 42.14
N PRO A 440 7.08 -26.18 42.73
CA PRO A 440 6.33 -25.08 42.12
C PRO A 440 7.22 -23.90 41.71
N GLN A 441 8.32 -23.66 42.43
CA GLN A 441 9.28 -22.60 42.12
C GLN A 441 10.03 -22.88 40.82
N THR A 442 10.47 -24.14 40.62
CA THR A 442 11.13 -24.58 39.39
C THR A 442 10.17 -24.53 38.20
N ALA A 443 8.91 -24.94 38.40
CA ALA A 443 7.86 -24.82 37.38
C ALA A 443 7.63 -23.36 36.97
N ALA A 444 7.50 -22.46 37.96
CA ALA A 444 7.30 -21.04 37.72
C ALA A 444 8.49 -20.40 37.01
N PHE A 445 9.72 -20.76 37.41
CA PHE A 445 10.94 -20.29 36.77
C PHE A 445 11.04 -20.74 35.30
N MET A 446 10.75 -22.01 35.00
CA MET A 446 10.73 -22.52 33.63
C MET A 446 9.68 -21.80 32.78
N GLY A 447 8.48 -21.61 33.32
CA GLY A 447 7.44 -20.85 32.64
C GLY A 447 7.81 -19.38 32.41
N LEU A 448 8.48 -18.74 33.37
CA LEU A 448 9.00 -17.38 33.23
C LEU A 448 10.15 -17.30 32.23
N ILE A 449 11.02 -18.30 32.12
CA ILE A 449 12.06 -18.32 31.09
C ILE A 449 11.44 -18.42 29.69
N ILE A 450 10.43 -19.29 29.52
CA ILE A 450 9.77 -19.48 28.22
C ILE A 450 8.94 -18.25 27.88
N GLY A 451 7.98 -17.89 28.74
CA GLY A 451 7.01 -16.84 28.44
C GLY A 451 7.50 -15.42 28.76
N GLY A 452 8.56 -15.26 29.55
CA GLY A 452 9.07 -13.96 30.00
C GLY A 452 9.50 -13.05 28.86
N VAL A 453 9.89 -13.61 27.71
CA VAL A 453 10.19 -12.83 26.49
C VAL A 453 8.98 -12.00 26.02
N TYR A 454 7.77 -12.37 26.39
CA TYR A 454 6.55 -11.66 25.98
C TYR A 454 6.09 -10.60 26.97
N LEU A 455 6.62 -10.58 28.21
CA LEU A 455 6.29 -9.56 29.21
C LEU A 455 6.61 -8.13 28.72
N PRO A 456 7.75 -7.86 28.05
CA PRO A 456 8.12 -6.51 27.63
C PRO A 456 7.48 -6.05 26.32
N ILE A 457 6.60 -6.85 25.67
CA ILE A 457 5.92 -6.45 24.42
C ILE A 457 5.32 -5.04 24.45
N PRO A 458 4.58 -4.61 25.50
CA PRO A 458 3.95 -3.29 25.56
C PRO A 458 4.96 -2.17 25.47
N VAL A 459 6.05 -2.31 26.24
CA VAL A 459 7.15 -1.36 26.32
C VAL A 459 7.89 -1.35 24.98
N SER A 460 8.19 -2.52 24.44
CA SER A 460 8.82 -2.70 23.14
C SER A 460 8.04 -2.01 22.02
N LEU A 461 6.71 -2.20 21.98
CA LEU A 461 5.84 -1.60 20.97
C LEU A 461 5.75 -0.08 21.12
N CYS A 462 5.65 0.43 22.35
CA CYS A 462 5.68 1.87 22.63
C CYS A 462 7.01 2.48 22.14
N LEU A 463 8.14 1.90 22.55
CA LEU A 463 9.48 2.33 22.17
C LEU A 463 9.67 2.31 20.66
N THR A 464 9.30 1.21 20.00
CA THR A 464 9.42 1.05 18.55
C THR A 464 8.57 2.07 17.79
N ARG A 465 7.37 2.38 18.28
CA ARG A 465 6.50 3.43 17.71
C ARG A 465 7.11 4.81 17.87
N CYS A 466 7.62 5.15 19.06
CA CYS A 466 8.29 6.42 19.31
C CYS A 466 9.49 6.61 18.37
N VAL A 467 10.35 5.59 18.26
CA VAL A 467 11.52 5.64 17.37
C VAL A 467 11.12 5.71 15.90
N THR A 468 10.10 4.94 15.48
CA THR A 468 9.61 4.98 14.10
C THR A 468 8.99 6.33 13.73
N ALA A 469 8.35 7.01 14.68
CA ALA A 469 7.78 8.33 14.46
C ALA A 469 8.84 9.42 14.30
N VAL A 470 10.01 9.25 14.96
CA VAL A 470 11.10 10.23 14.95
C VAL A 470 12.11 9.96 13.83
N ALA A 471 12.42 8.69 13.55
CA ALA A 471 13.57 8.28 12.74
C ALA A 471 13.23 7.19 11.69
N ASP A 472 11.99 7.16 11.22
CA ASP A 472 11.47 6.24 10.20
C ASP A 472 11.48 4.75 10.58
N HIS A 473 10.97 3.90 9.68
CA HIS A 473 10.79 2.46 9.92
C HIS A 473 12.09 1.69 10.14
N ILE A 474 13.19 2.14 9.54
CA ILE A 474 14.51 1.51 9.66
C ILE A 474 14.98 1.58 11.12
N ALA A 475 14.89 2.76 11.76
CA ALA A 475 15.34 2.91 13.14
C ALA A 475 14.57 2.00 14.11
N GLY A 476 13.26 1.83 13.89
CA GLY A 476 12.45 0.90 14.67
C GLY A 476 12.91 -0.56 14.53
N LEU A 477 13.21 -1.02 13.31
CA LEU A 477 13.71 -2.38 13.07
C LEU A 477 15.12 -2.59 13.66
N VAL A 478 16.02 -1.62 13.45
CA VAL A 478 17.39 -1.63 13.97
C VAL A 478 17.39 -1.73 15.50
N LEU A 479 16.55 -0.95 16.18
CA LEU A 479 16.43 -0.99 17.64
C LEU A 479 16.07 -2.37 18.17
N CYS A 480 15.06 -3.02 17.57
CA CYS A 480 14.63 -4.34 18.01
C CYS A 480 15.72 -5.40 17.78
N ILE A 481 16.41 -5.35 16.63
CA ILE A 481 17.48 -6.30 16.30
C ILE A 481 18.70 -6.09 17.20
N LEU A 482 19.05 -4.84 17.50
CA LEU A 482 20.13 -4.54 18.45
C LEU A 482 19.81 -5.07 19.85
N ALA A 483 18.57 -4.97 20.33
CA ALA A 483 18.18 -5.53 21.61
C ALA A 483 18.39 -7.05 21.67
N VAL A 484 17.99 -7.78 20.61
CA VAL A 484 18.21 -9.23 20.50
C VAL A 484 19.70 -9.56 20.39
N LEU A 485 20.44 -8.85 19.51
CA LEU A 485 21.89 -9.04 19.33
C LEU A 485 22.66 -8.86 20.64
N MET A 486 22.42 -7.76 21.36
CA MET A 486 23.10 -7.45 22.61
C MET A 486 22.84 -8.50 23.68
N SER A 487 21.62 -9.05 23.75
CA SER A 487 21.29 -10.11 24.70
C SER A 487 22.09 -11.40 24.44
N HIS A 488 22.26 -11.80 23.17
CA HIS A 488 23.02 -13.01 22.84
C HIS A 488 24.51 -12.83 23.08
N VAL A 489 25.06 -11.67 22.72
CA VAL A 489 26.45 -11.32 23.02
C VAL A 489 26.69 -11.37 24.53
N ALA A 490 25.76 -10.82 25.32
CA ALA A 490 25.85 -10.84 26.77
C ALA A 490 25.77 -12.27 27.34
N ILE A 491 24.91 -13.16 26.80
CA ILE A 491 24.85 -14.58 27.19
C ILE A 491 26.19 -15.27 26.91
N VAL A 492 26.73 -15.12 25.71
CA VAL A 492 28.03 -15.72 25.32
C VAL A 492 29.16 -15.24 26.23
N LEU A 493 29.24 -13.94 26.48
CA LEU A 493 30.25 -13.36 27.37
C LEU A 493 30.07 -13.83 28.81
N TRP A 494 28.85 -13.93 29.30
CA TRP A 494 28.57 -14.36 30.68
C TRP A 494 28.96 -15.82 30.90
N GLU A 495 28.58 -16.71 29.98
CA GLU A 495 28.94 -18.13 30.07
C GLU A 495 30.45 -18.35 29.93
N ALA A 496 31.13 -17.56 29.09
CA ALA A 496 32.59 -17.60 28.98
C ALA A 496 33.33 -17.24 30.28
N ASN A 497 32.67 -16.55 31.22
CA ASN A 497 33.24 -16.19 32.53
C ASN A 497 32.97 -17.23 33.64
N GLY A 498 32.28 -18.35 33.35
CA GLY A 498 32.11 -19.45 34.30
C GLY A 498 31.31 -19.10 35.56
N ILE A 499 30.38 -18.15 35.49
CA ILE A 499 29.56 -17.76 36.65
C ILE A 499 28.39 -18.73 36.80
N GLU A 500 28.40 -19.51 37.89
CA GLU A 500 27.41 -20.55 38.18
C GLU A 500 26.35 -20.13 39.24
N GLY A 501 25.28 -20.92 39.34
CA GLY A 501 24.29 -20.84 40.41
C GLY A 501 23.15 -19.84 40.19
N TRP A 502 22.56 -19.30 41.26
CA TRP A 502 21.38 -18.43 41.20
C TRP A 502 21.61 -17.13 40.40
N ARG A 503 22.85 -16.63 40.39
CA ARG A 503 23.24 -15.43 39.63
C ARG A 503 23.06 -15.65 38.13
N GLN A 504 23.38 -16.85 37.65
CA GLN A 504 23.16 -17.24 36.25
C GLN A 504 21.67 -17.24 35.91
N GLN A 505 20.82 -17.80 36.78
CA GLN A 505 19.37 -17.84 36.57
C GLN A 505 18.75 -16.44 36.47
N VAL A 506 19.13 -15.54 37.38
CA VAL A 506 18.67 -14.14 37.36
C VAL A 506 19.18 -13.43 36.11
N PHE A 507 20.45 -13.60 35.76
CA PHE A 507 21.04 -13.02 34.55
C PHE A 507 20.33 -13.49 33.28
N LEU A 508 20.10 -14.80 33.13
CA LEU A 508 19.38 -15.38 31.99
C LEU A 508 17.95 -14.81 31.91
N LEU A 509 17.25 -14.70 33.04
CA LEU A 509 15.92 -14.09 33.06
C LEU A 509 15.97 -12.61 32.61
N CYS A 510 16.95 -11.84 33.08
CA CYS A 510 17.16 -10.45 32.62
C CYS A 510 17.46 -10.37 31.12
N MET A 511 18.30 -11.26 30.58
CA MET A 511 18.59 -11.33 29.15
C MET A 511 17.35 -11.73 28.34
N ARG A 512 16.49 -12.59 28.88
CA ARG A 512 15.20 -12.95 28.24
C ARG A 512 14.23 -11.77 28.20
N LEU A 513 14.17 -10.97 29.26
CA LEU A 513 13.42 -9.71 29.24
C LEU A 513 14.01 -8.72 28.21
N LEU A 514 15.34 -8.64 28.09
CA LEU A 514 15.98 -7.81 27.05
C LEU A 514 15.67 -8.31 25.64
N GLN A 515 15.68 -9.63 25.39
CA GLN A 515 15.21 -10.22 24.14
C GLN A 515 13.74 -9.89 23.87
N GLY A 516 12.94 -9.83 24.92
CA GLY A 516 11.54 -9.42 24.85
C GLY A 516 11.36 -7.98 24.40
N LEU A 517 12.32 -7.09 24.67
CA LEU A 517 12.33 -5.75 24.06
C LEU A 517 12.54 -5.79 22.54
N GLY A 518 13.10 -6.88 22.00
CA GLY A 518 13.18 -7.15 20.58
C GLY A 518 11.85 -7.57 19.93
N SER A 519 10.84 -7.98 20.71
CA SER A 519 9.55 -8.48 20.19
C SER A 519 8.76 -7.45 19.37
N GLY A 520 9.05 -6.15 19.55
CA GLY A 520 8.54 -5.06 18.73
C GLY A 520 8.81 -5.26 17.24
N VAL A 521 9.82 -6.06 16.86
CA VAL A 521 10.09 -6.42 15.47
C VAL A 521 8.90 -7.15 14.82
N LEU A 522 8.17 -7.99 15.57
CA LEU A 522 7.01 -8.70 15.05
C LEU A 522 5.90 -7.72 14.63
N PHE A 523 5.65 -6.72 15.47
CA PHE A 523 4.65 -5.70 15.23
C PHE A 523 5.09 -4.71 14.16
N GLN A 524 6.35 -4.30 14.19
CA GLN A 524 6.89 -3.35 13.22
C GLN A 524 6.96 -3.96 11.82
N ALA A 525 7.49 -5.18 11.69
CA ALA A 525 7.53 -5.90 10.41
C ALA A 525 6.11 -6.09 9.86
N ARG A 526 5.16 -6.51 10.70
CA ARG A 526 3.75 -6.59 10.30
C ARG A 526 3.22 -5.23 9.85
N PHE A 527 3.36 -4.19 10.66
CA PHE A 527 2.83 -2.86 10.35
C PHE A 527 3.41 -2.34 9.05
N VAL A 528 4.72 -2.53 8.82
CA VAL A 528 5.40 -2.21 7.56
C VAL A 528 4.72 -2.94 6.40
N LEU A 529 4.62 -4.27 6.44
CA LEU A 529 4.02 -5.05 5.35
C LEU A 529 2.58 -4.64 5.06
N VAL A 530 1.77 -4.47 6.10
CA VAL A 530 0.37 -4.06 6.02
C VAL A 530 0.22 -2.63 5.50
N SER A 531 1.15 -1.74 5.86
CA SER A 531 1.14 -0.35 5.38
C SER A 531 1.46 -0.20 3.90
N LEU A 532 2.12 -1.22 3.31
CA LEU A 532 2.60 -1.23 1.94
C LEU A 532 1.73 -2.05 0.99
N CYS A 533 0.70 -2.72 1.50
CA CYS A 533 -0.11 -3.62 0.71
C CYS A 533 -1.59 -3.27 0.71
N THR A 534 -2.29 -3.71 -0.34
CA THR A 534 -3.75 -3.71 -0.38
C THR A 534 -4.31 -4.93 0.36
N GLN A 535 -5.61 -4.89 0.67
CA GLN A 535 -6.30 -5.90 1.48
C GLN A 535 -6.18 -7.34 0.93
N ASP A 536 -6.21 -7.49 -0.39
CA ASP A 536 -6.08 -8.78 -1.07
C ASP A 536 -4.70 -9.42 -0.86
N ARG A 537 -3.63 -8.61 -0.80
CA ARG A 537 -2.28 -9.09 -0.45
C ARG A 537 -2.05 -9.25 1.04
N HIS A 538 -2.89 -8.63 1.88
CA HIS A 538 -2.78 -8.76 3.32
C HIS A 538 -2.90 -10.23 3.76
N GLN A 539 -3.87 -10.95 3.21
CA GLN A 539 -4.10 -12.36 3.55
C GLN A 539 -2.92 -13.24 3.17
N GLU A 540 -2.38 -13.06 1.96
CA GLU A 540 -1.20 -13.77 1.49
C GLU A 540 0.02 -13.47 2.36
N LEU A 541 0.28 -12.19 2.65
CA LEU A 541 1.42 -11.79 3.49
C LEU A 541 1.27 -12.30 4.91
N GLN A 542 0.06 -12.28 5.45
CA GLN A 542 -0.21 -12.81 6.79
C GLN A 542 0.03 -14.31 6.85
N ALA A 543 -0.35 -15.07 5.82
CA ALA A 543 0.00 -16.48 5.72
C ALA A 543 1.52 -16.70 5.65
N ARG A 544 2.24 -15.93 4.82
CA ARG A 544 3.71 -15.97 4.77
C ARG A 544 4.34 -15.65 6.13
N MET A 545 3.77 -14.70 6.87
CA MET A 545 4.23 -14.37 8.22
C MET A 545 4.04 -15.54 9.19
N PHE A 546 2.92 -16.25 9.15
CA PHE A 546 2.72 -17.44 9.98
C PHE A 546 3.68 -18.57 9.63
N VAL A 547 3.86 -18.85 8.32
CA VAL A 547 4.87 -19.80 7.85
C VAL A 547 6.26 -19.38 8.35
N ALA A 548 6.62 -18.10 8.25
CA ALA A 548 7.89 -17.59 8.76
C ALA A 548 8.04 -17.76 10.28
N VAL A 549 6.96 -17.57 11.06
CA VAL A 549 6.96 -17.82 12.50
C VAL A 549 7.24 -19.29 12.78
N ASP A 550 6.48 -20.21 12.18
CA ASP A 550 6.57 -21.64 12.47
C ASP A 550 7.91 -22.24 11.96
N VAL A 551 8.38 -21.81 10.78
CA VAL A 551 9.73 -22.14 10.29
C VAL A 551 10.80 -21.63 11.24
N GLY A 552 10.66 -20.39 11.71
CA GLY A 552 11.56 -19.80 12.70
C GLY A 552 11.61 -20.62 13.99
N LEU A 553 10.44 -21.01 14.53
CA LEU A 553 10.34 -21.88 15.71
C LEU A 553 11.03 -23.23 15.49
N GLY A 554 10.83 -23.85 14.32
CA GLY A 554 11.47 -25.12 13.99
C GLY A 554 13.00 -25.02 13.88
N LEU A 555 13.49 -23.99 13.19
CA LEU A 555 14.93 -23.74 13.04
C LEU A 555 15.59 -23.42 14.37
N GLY A 556 14.97 -22.56 15.18
CA GLY A 556 15.52 -22.20 16.47
C GLY A 556 15.51 -23.34 17.47
N ALA A 557 14.50 -24.22 17.42
CA ALA A 557 14.54 -25.48 18.14
C ALA A 557 15.78 -26.28 17.71
N LEU A 558 16.03 -26.51 16.41
CA LEU A 558 17.17 -27.30 15.94
C LEU A 558 18.57 -26.72 16.20
N LEU A 559 18.69 -25.41 16.45
CA LEU A 559 20.00 -24.74 16.57
C LEU A 559 20.98 -25.40 17.56
N PRO A 560 20.60 -25.78 18.79
CA PRO A 560 21.50 -26.46 19.72
C PRO A 560 22.02 -27.80 19.17
N TRP A 561 21.17 -28.56 18.46
CA TRP A 561 21.58 -29.82 17.82
C TRP A 561 22.55 -29.61 16.65
N VAL A 562 22.26 -28.63 15.79
CA VAL A 562 23.16 -28.27 14.69
C VAL A 562 24.50 -27.80 15.24
N GLY A 563 24.49 -26.99 16.30
CA GLY A 563 25.69 -26.50 16.94
C GLY A 563 26.60 -27.63 17.44
N THR A 564 26.05 -28.57 18.21
CA THR A 564 26.83 -29.71 18.72
C THR A 564 27.33 -30.61 17.61
N TRP A 565 26.52 -30.82 16.56
CA TRP A 565 26.93 -31.59 15.40
C TRP A 565 28.12 -30.93 14.68
N LEU A 566 28.11 -29.60 14.53
CA LEU A 566 29.23 -28.84 13.96
C LEU A 566 30.51 -28.93 14.80
N LEU A 567 30.40 -29.12 16.12
CA LEU A 567 31.55 -29.35 17.01
C LEU A 567 32.04 -30.80 17.02
N GLY A 568 31.37 -31.72 16.32
CA GLY A 568 31.70 -33.14 16.32
C GLY A 568 31.37 -33.86 17.63
N GLU A 569 30.59 -33.24 18.51
CA GLU A 569 30.15 -33.86 19.77
C GLU A 569 28.88 -34.68 19.55
N SER A 570 28.92 -35.96 19.92
CA SER A 570 27.77 -36.87 19.84
C SER A 570 26.72 -36.61 20.91
N GLU A 571 27.14 -36.02 22.04
CA GLU A 571 26.28 -35.54 23.11
C GLU A 571 26.70 -34.13 23.48
N LEU A 572 25.70 -33.29 23.73
CA LEU A 572 25.92 -31.90 24.12
C LEU A 572 26.79 -31.86 25.38
N SER A 573 28.06 -31.45 25.25
CA SER A 573 29.00 -31.46 26.38
C SER A 573 28.41 -30.74 27.59
N ARG A 574 28.72 -31.26 28.77
CA ARG A 574 28.07 -30.88 30.04
C ARG A 574 28.20 -29.39 30.42
N GLY A 575 29.06 -28.62 29.75
CA GLY A 575 29.28 -27.21 30.04
C GLY A 575 28.08 -26.34 29.67
N HIS A 576 27.92 -26.00 28.39
CA HIS A 576 27.17 -24.79 28.01
C HIS A 576 26.45 -24.89 26.64
N PRO A 577 25.24 -25.49 26.57
CA PRO A 577 24.44 -25.54 25.33
C PRO A 577 24.13 -24.17 24.72
N GLU A 578 24.05 -23.14 25.55
CA GLU A 578 23.51 -21.84 25.15
C GLU A 578 24.55 -20.96 24.46
N VAL A 579 25.85 -21.15 24.70
CA VAL A 579 26.93 -20.38 24.05
C VAL A 579 26.81 -20.48 22.53
N LEU A 580 26.78 -21.70 22.00
CA LEU A 580 26.87 -21.89 20.56
C LEU A 580 25.60 -21.45 19.84
N SER A 581 24.42 -21.80 20.37
CA SER A 581 23.16 -21.33 19.79
C SER A 581 23.02 -19.81 19.87
N SER A 582 23.44 -19.18 20.97
CA SER A 582 23.46 -17.73 21.12
C SER A 582 24.48 -17.06 20.21
N ALA A 583 25.67 -17.64 20.04
CA ALA A 583 26.67 -17.14 19.10
C ALA A 583 26.17 -17.18 17.65
N MET A 584 25.55 -18.29 17.23
CA MET A 584 24.94 -18.41 15.90
C MET A 584 23.83 -17.37 15.70
N LEU A 585 22.95 -17.19 16.69
CA LEU A 585 21.90 -16.17 16.62
C LEU A 585 22.45 -14.75 16.63
N ALA A 586 23.52 -14.47 17.37
CA ALA A 586 24.20 -13.17 17.33
C ALA A 586 24.73 -12.88 15.92
N VAL A 587 25.39 -13.85 15.28
CA VAL A 587 25.88 -13.72 13.89
C VAL A 587 24.72 -13.47 12.92
N LEU A 588 23.62 -14.22 13.02
CA LEU A 588 22.44 -14.04 12.17
C LEU A 588 21.78 -12.68 12.38
N ASN A 589 21.67 -12.20 13.62
CA ASN A 589 21.13 -10.86 13.92
C ASN A 589 22.03 -9.75 13.38
N PHE A 590 23.35 -9.92 13.48
CA PHE A 590 24.30 -8.98 12.90
C PHE A 590 24.21 -8.95 11.36
N ALA A 591 24.13 -10.10 10.71
CA ALA A 591 23.94 -10.19 9.27
C ALA A 591 22.62 -9.53 8.83
N LEU A 592 21.52 -9.75 9.56
CA LEU A 592 20.23 -9.09 9.30
C LEU A 592 20.33 -7.57 9.48
N LEU A 593 21.04 -7.09 10.50
CA LEU A 593 21.26 -5.67 10.72
C LEU A 593 21.99 -5.04 9.53
N LEU A 594 23.07 -5.67 9.05
CA LEU A 594 23.78 -5.22 7.85
C LEU A 594 22.87 -5.24 6.61
N TRP A 595 22.05 -6.27 6.45
CA TRP A 595 21.12 -6.37 5.33
C TRP A 595 20.07 -5.26 5.34
N ILE A 596 19.52 -4.92 6.51
CA ILE A 596 18.58 -3.79 6.67
C ILE A 596 19.26 -2.48 6.30
N LEU A 597 20.47 -2.22 6.82
CA LEU A 597 21.19 -0.98 6.55
C LEU A 597 21.56 -0.82 5.06
N ALA A 598 21.87 -1.94 4.38
CA ALA A 598 22.27 -1.92 2.98
C ALA A 598 21.10 -1.89 1.98
N ALA A 599 20.01 -2.60 2.28
CA ALA A 599 18.97 -2.90 1.29
C ALA A 599 17.57 -2.39 1.66
N PHE A 600 17.32 -1.99 2.90
CA PHE A 600 16.01 -1.48 3.28
C PHE A 600 15.85 -0.02 2.81
N PRO A 601 14.81 0.31 2.04
CA PRO A 601 14.63 1.65 1.51
C PRO A 601 14.37 2.66 2.63
N GLY A 602 15.08 3.80 2.59
CA GLY A 602 14.99 4.86 3.60
C GLY A 602 13.59 5.45 3.76
N ARG A 603 12.76 5.44 2.70
CA ARG A 603 11.38 5.91 2.73
C ARG A 603 10.46 4.88 2.10
N LEU A 604 9.51 4.41 2.89
CA LEU A 604 8.45 3.51 2.44
C LEU A 604 7.16 4.31 2.18
N PRO A 605 6.54 4.21 1.00
CA PRO A 605 5.27 4.88 0.73
C PRO A 605 4.18 4.22 1.58
N ARG A 606 3.63 4.94 2.56
CA ARG A 606 2.48 4.46 3.32
C ARG A 606 1.22 4.60 2.48
N LEU A 607 0.52 3.49 2.25
CA LEU A 607 -0.79 3.51 1.61
C LEU A 607 -1.82 4.11 2.59
N PRO A 608 -2.71 5.00 2.13
CA PRO A 608 -3.81 5.49 2.96
C PRO A 608 -4.71 4.35 3.43
N ASP A 609 -5.30 4.46 4.63
CA ASP A 609 -6.14 3.42 5.24
C ASP A 609 -7.26 2.91 4.34
N ARG A 610 -7.79 3.78 3.46
CA ARG A 610 -8.84 3.45 2.49
C ARG A 610 -8.37 2.57 1.34
N VAL A 611 -7.08 2.66 1.01
CA VAL A 611 -6.44 1.77 0.02
C VAL A 611 -6.10 0.44 0.68
N ARG A 612 -5.63 0.49 1.94
CA ARG A 612 -5.24 -0.69 2.73
C ARG A 612 -6.43 -1.56 3.08
N PHE A 613 -7.50 -0.94 3.55
CA PHE A 613 -8.74 -1.59 3.97
C PHE A 613 -9.87 -1.08 3.09
N ARG A 614 -10.52 -1.97 2.34
CA ARG A 614 -11.70 -1.63 1.57
C ARG A 614 -12.79 -1.22 2.57
N ALA A 615 -13.06 0.08 2.67
CA ALA A 615 -14.16 0.57 3.49
C ALA A 615 -15.42 -0.14 3.03
N GLY A 616 -15.91 -1.07 3.85
CA GLY A 616 -16.85 -2.11 3.43
C GLY A 616 -18.03 -1.51 2.69
N SER A 617 -18.03 -1.63 1.36
CA SER A 617 -19.25 -1.71 0.58
C SER A 617 -19.86 -3.06 0.90
N PHE A 618 -20.36 -3.22 2.13
CA PHE A 618 -21.23 -4.33 2.44
C PHE A 618 -22.48 -4.08 1.61
N ARG A 619 -22.45 -4.59 0.37
CA ARG A 619 -23.57 -4.58 -0.55
C ARG A 619 -24.60 -5.43 0.17
N GLN A 620 -25.51 -4.78 0.90
CA GLN A 620 -26.72 -5.44 1.33
C GLN A 620 -27.29 -6.07 0.06
N PRO A 621 -27.62 -7.38 0.05
CA PRO A 621 -28.55 -7.87 -0.95
C PRO A 621 -29.75 -6.93 -0.85
N ALA A 622 -30.03 -6.21 -1.93
CA ALA A 622 -31.09 -5.21 -1.96
C ALA A 622 -32.31 -5.89 -1.38
N ALA A 623 -32.77 -5.44 -0.20
CA ALA A 623 -34.05 -5.86 0.31
C ALA A 623 -35.03 -5.54 -0.81
N ALA A 624 -35.71 -6.58 -1.31
CA ALA A 624 -36.68 -6.44 -2.38
C ALA A 624 -37.59 -5.25 -2.06
N PRO A 625 -37.90 -4.37 -3.02
CA PRO A 625 -38.68 -3.18 -2.75
C PRO A 625 -40.03 -3.59 -2.15
N ALA A 626 -40.19 -3.34 -0.84
CA ALA A 626 -41.48 -3.39 -0.20
C ALA A 626 -42.33 -2.28 -0.82
N GLY A 627 -43.53 -2.65 -1.27
CA GLY A 627 -44.42 -1.80 -2.06
C GLY A 627 -44.84 -0.49 -1.38
N PRO A 628 -45.47 0.41 -2.15
CA PRO A 628 -45.85 1.73 -1.69
C PRO A 628 -47.03 1.63 -0.70
N SER A 629 -46.80 2.00 0.56
CA SER A 629 -47.89 2.31 1.48
C SER A 629 -47.84 3.80 1.84
N ALA A 630 -49.01 4.41 1.71
CA ALA A 630 -49.27 5.83 1.67
C ALA A 630 -49.36 6.52 3.05
N ALA A 631 -49.23 7.85 2.98
CA ALA A 631 -49.88 8.89 3.79
C ALA A 631 -49.43 9.20 5.24
N ALA A 632 -48.68 10.32 5.35
CA ALA A 632 -48.93 11.53 6.17
C ALA A 632 -48.92 11.48 7.72
N PRO A 633 -48.90 12.63 8.46
CA PRO A 633 -48.36 13.97 8.20
C PRO A 633 -47.44 14.51 9.34
N THR A 634 -46.91 15.70 9.08
CA THR A 634 -46.17 16.65 9.93
C THR A 634 -46.75 16.92 11.33
N ALA A 635 -45.89 17.02 12.35
CA ALA A 635 -46.08 17.91 13.50
C ALA A 635 -44.74 18.22 14.19
N ASP A 636 -44.53 19.51 14.43
CA ASP A 636 -43.47 20.11 15.25
C ASP A 636 -43.50 19.60 16.69
N LEU A 637 -42.34 19.35 17.31
CA LEU A 637 -42.23 19.42 18.77
C LEU A 637 -40.80 19.64 19.27
N GLU A 638 -40.78 20.40 20.35
CA GLU A 638 -39.70 21.16 20.93
C GLU A 638 -38.54 20.34 21.51
N ALA A 639 -37.40 21.02 21.61
CA ALA A 639 -36.21 20.54 22.28
C ALA A 639 -36.45 20.34 23.79
N ALA A 640 -36.31 19.11 24.27
CA ALA A 640 -36.20 18.75 25.69
C ALA A 640 -34.90 17.96 25.95
N PRO A 641 -34.23 18.16 27.10
CA PRO A 641 -32.96 17.53 27.43
C PRO A 641 -33.16 16.20 28.15
N GLU A 642 -33.32 15.10 27.41
CA GLU A 642 -33.32 13.73 27.95
C GLU A 642 -32.38 12.81 27.16
N ASP A 643 -31.07 12.99 27.33
CA ASP A 643 -30.05 12.26 26.55
C ASP A 643 -29.20 11.29 27.40
N ARG A 644 -29.77 10.72 28.48
CA ARG A 644 -29.08 9.70 29.30
C ARG A 644 -29.82 8.38 29.53
N ALA A 645 -31.11 8.27 29.18
CA ALA A 645 -31.87 7.02 29.37
C ALA A 645 -32.00 6.15 28.10
N LEU A 646 -31.58 6.63 26.91
CA LEU A 646 -31.72 5.90 25.65
C LEU A 646 -30.50 5.04 25.25
N ALA A 647 -29.50 4.91 26.12
CA ALA A 647 -28.30 4.10 25.83
C ALA A 647 -28.51 2.58 25.98
N ASP A 648 -29.60 2.14 26.61
CA ASP A 648 -29.89 0.71 26.85
C ASP A 648 -30.59 -0.01 25.68
N HIS A 649 -30.85 0.68 24.58
CA HIS A 649 -31.37 0.09 23.34
C HIS A 649 -30.41 0.30 22.18
N ALA A 650 -29.13 -0.03 22.38
CA ALA A 650 -28.23 -0.19 21.24
C ALA A 650 -28.84 -1.21 20.27
N PRO A 651 -29.01 -0.88 18.98
CA PRO A 651 -29.72 -1.75 18.05
C PRO A 651 -29.05 -3.13 17.99
N PRO A 652 -29.81 -4.24 17.86
CA PRO A 652 -29.31 -5.62 17.93
C PRO A 652 -28.14 -5.93 16.98
N ARG A 653 -27.90 -5.08 15.97
CA ARG A 653 -26.76 -5.15 15.05
C ARG A 653 -25.41 -4.85 15.70
N LEU A 654 -25.33 -3.87 16.62
CA LEU A 654 -24.08 -3.53 17.31
C LEU A 654 -23.63 -4.68 18.23
N GLN A 655 -24.58 -5.33 18.89
CA GLN A 655 -24.33 -6.47 19.77
C GLN A 655 -23.83 -7.70 19.00
N ARG A 656 -24.42 -7.98 17.81
CA ARG A 656 -23.98 -9.10 16.95
C ARG A 656 -22.53 -8.93 16.46
N ASN A 657 -22.13 -7.70 16.11
CA ASN A 657 -20.75 -7.42 15.70
C ASN A 657 -19.74 -7.60 16.83
N ARG A 658 -20.07 -7.19 18.06
CA ARG A 658 -19.21 -7.42 19.24
C ARG A 658 -19.05 -8.90 19.57
N LEU A 659 -20.15 -9.67 19.56
CA LEU A 659 -20.08 -11.12 19.79
C LEU A 659 -19.20 -11.82 18.75
N TRP A 660 -19.32 -11.42 17.48
CA TRP A 660 -18.48 -11.94 16.41
C TRP A 660 -16.99 -11.59 16.60
N GLN A 661 -16.70 -10.34 16.95
CA GLN A 661 -15.35 -9.88 17.26
C GLN A 661 -14.74 -10.68 18.42
N VAL A 662 -15.49 -10.88 19.52
CA VAL A 662 -15.04 -11.68 20.67
C VAL A 662 -14.76 -13.13 20.26
N ARG A 663 -15.62 -13.76 19.45
CA ARG A 663 -15.37 -15.13 18.95
C ARG A 663 -14.07 -15.25 18.17
N LEU A 664 -13.76 -14.27 17.30
CA LEU A 664 -12.50 -14.24 16.55
C LEU A 664 -11.29 -14.02 17.46
N LEU A 665 -11.42 -13.15 18.48
CA LEU A 665 -10.37 -12.93 19.49
C LEU A 665 -10.08 -14.21 20.28
N VAL A 666 -11.12 -14.89 20.76
CA VAL A 666 -11.00 -16.14 21.51
C VAL A 666 -10.38 -17.23 20.63
N SER A 667 -10.88 -17.40 19.40
CA SER A 667 -10.36 -18.39 18.45
C SER A 667 -8.88 -18.18 18.13
N GLY A 668 -8.49 -16.97 17.72
CA GLY A 668 -7.10 -16.68 17.39
C GLY A 668 -6.15 -16.81 18.59
N THR A 669 -6.64 -16.60 19.81
CA THR A 669 -5.89 -16.80 21.06
C THR A 669 -5.77 -18.29 21.40
N ALA A 670 -6.87 -19.04 21.29
CA ALA A 670 -6.92 -20.48 21.54
C ALA A 670 -5.97 -21.25 20.61
N ARG A 671 -5.85 -20.86 19.33
CA ARG A 671 -4.83 -21.43 18.43
C ARG A 671 -3.44 -21.32 19.05
N VAL A 672 -3.01 -20.10 19.41
CA VAL A 672 -1.65 -19.86 19.89
C VAL A 672 -1.42 -20.53 21.24
N PHE A 673 -2.46 -20.64 22.07
CA PHE A 673 -2.45 -21.42 23.31
C PHE A 673 -2.19 -22.90 23.05
N VAL A 674 -2.92 -23.53 22.13
CA VAL A 674 -2.71 -24.95 21.79
C VAL A 674 -1.33 -25.17 21.21
N GLN A 675 -0.88 -24.29 20.29
CA GLN A 675 0.45 -24.38 19.71
C GLN A 675 1.54 -24.33 20.78
N SER A 676 1.52 -23.35 21.69
CA SER A 676 2.55 -23.19 22.72
C SER A 676 2.52 -24.30 23.77
N ALA A 677 1.33 -24.76 24.16
CA ALA A 677 1.15 -25.87 25.10
C ALA A 677 1.64 -27.20 24.51
N ALA A 678 1.30 -27.50 23.25
CA ALA A 678 1.71 -28.73 22.57
C ALA A 678 3.24 -28.92 22.52
N LEU A 679 4.00 -27.84 22.30
CA LEU A 679 5.48 -27.89 22.31
C LEU A 679 6.05 -28.27 23.68
N MET A 680 5.34 -27.92 24.77
CA MET A 680 5.72 -28.34 26.11
C MET A 680 5.26 -29.77 26.40
N THR A 681 4.01 -30.10 26.05
CA THR A 681 3.42 -31.44 26.25
C THR A 681 4.26 -32.54 25.61
N VAL A 682 4.70 -32.36 24.36
CA VAL A 682 5.55 -33.37 23.68
C VAL A 682 6.84 -33.64 24.45
N ALA A 683 7.45 -32.60 25.01
CA ALA A 683 8.72 -32.73 25.70
C ALA A 683 8.55 -33.43 27.05
N LEU A 684 7.45 -33.13 27.75
CA LEU A 684 7.06 -33.78 28.99
C LEU A 684 6.75 -35.27 28.77
N TRP A 685 6.03 -35.63 27.72
CA TRP A 685 5.75 -37.03 27.36
C TRP A 685 6.98 -37.81 26.94
N MET A 686 7.84 -37.23 26.09
CA MET A 686 9.08 -37.89 25.70
C MET A 686 9.94 -38.21 26.91
N ARG A 687 9.87 -37.37 27.95
CA ARG A 687 10.55 -37.65 29.21
C ARG A 687 9.90 -38.82 29.96
N GLU A 688 8.58 -38.83 30.14
CA GLU A 688 7.86 -39.91 30.84
C GLU A 688 8.05 -41.27 30.17
N ALA A 689 8.28 -41.26 28.86
CA ALA A 689 8.57 -42.44 28.06
C ALA A 689 10.05 -42.86 28.06
N ASP A 690 10.89 -42.25 28.91
CA ASP A 690 12.35 -42.40 28.94
C ASP A 690 13.06 -42.11 27.60
N PHE A 691 12.39 -41.47 26.65
CA PHE A 691 13.00 -40.87 25.45
C PHE A 691 13.64 -39.52 25.77
N THR A 692 14.37 -39.48 26.88
CA THR A 692 15.13 -38.31 27.30
C THR A 692 16.40 -38.16 26.46
N GLY A 693 16.86 -36.93 26.34
CA GLY A 693 17.97 -36.54 25.47
C GLY A 693 17.63 -35.22 24.82
N GLN A 694 18.47 -34.21 25.08
CA GLN A 694 18.21 -32.83 24.66
C GLN A 694 17.93 -32.76 23.15
N PHE A 695 18.66 -33.53 22.35
CA PHE A 695 18.48 -33.58 20.90
C PHE A 695 17.14 -34.19 20.47
N ARG A 696 16.69 -35.27 21.13
CA ARG A 696 15.45 -35.95 20.74
C ARG A 696 14.24 -35.07 21.01
N GLN A 697 14.18 -34.44 22.19
CA GLN A 697 13.09 -33.52 22.56
C GLN A 697 13.05 -32.30 21.64
N VAL A 698 14.21 -31.74 21.33
CA VAL A 698 14.34 -30.61 20.40
C VAL A 698 13.93 -30.96 18.97
N GLN A 699 14.32 -32.14 18.48
CA GLN A 699 13.91 -32.64 17.16
C GLN A 699 12.39 -32.83 17.07
N ALA A 700 11.75 -33.37 18.12
CA ALA A 700 10.31 -33.53 18.14
C ALA A 700 9.56 -32.18 18.07
N ILE A 701 10.06 -31.16 18.78
CA ILE A 701 9.52 -29.79 18.69
C ILE A 701 9.70 -29.24 17.28
N ALA A 702 10.87 -29.41 16.68
CA ALA A 702 11.11 -28.95 15.32
C ALA A 702 10.12 -29.58 14.33
N VAL A 703 9.85 -30.88 14.45
CA VAL A 703 8.83 -31.58 13.63
C VAL A 703 7.44 -30.97 13.84
N LEU A 704 7.04 -30.73 15.09
CA LEU A 704 5.76 -30.10 15.43
C LEU A 704 5.65 -28.65 14.94
N CYS A 705 6.75 -27.97 14.64
CA CYS A 705 6.74 -26.65 14.02
C CYS A 705 6.73 -26.73 12.48
N PHE A 706 7.55 -27.59 11.87
CA PHE A 706 7.68 -27.64 10.41
C PHE A 706 6.48 -28.25 9.69
N VAL A 707 5.86 -29.30 10.23
CA VAL A 707 4.74 -29.96 9.57
C VAL A 707 3.51 -29.05 9.47
N PRO A 708 3.09 -28.34 10.54
CA PRO A 708 2.03 -27.34 10.43
C PRO A 708 2.40 -26.19 9.50
N ALA A 709 3.66 -25.74 9.49
CA ALA A 709 4.12 -24.70 8.57
C ALA A 709 3.94 -25.11 7.09
N LEU A 710 4.24 -26.36 6.76
CA LEU A 710 4.03 -26.91 5.42
C LEU A 710 2.53 -26.95 5.07
N ALA A 711 1.69 -27.43 5.99
CA ALA A 711 0.25 -27.42 5.80
C ALA A 711 -0.26 -25.99 5.59
N GLU A 712 0.14 -25.04 6.43
CA GLU A 712 -0.24 -23.63 6.30
C GLU A 712 0.21 -23.06 4.94
N ALA A 713 1.42 -23.34 4.49
CA ALA A 713 1.93 -22.90 3.18
C ALA A 713 1.12 -23.48 2.01
N LEU A 714 0.70 -24.73 2.09
CA LEU A 714 -0.14 -25.40 1.08
C LEU A 714 -1.55 -24.82 1.02
N PHE A 715 -2.22 -24.66 2.18
CA PHE A 715 -3.61 -24.23 2.24
C PHE A 715 -3.80 -22.71 2.10
N SER A 716 -2.76 -21.92 2.34
CA SER A 716 -2.80 -20.46 2.15
C SER A 716 -2.45 -20.01 0.72
N GLY A 717 -2.01 -20.92 -0.15
CA GLY A 717 -1.60 -20.59 -1.52
C GLY A 717 -0.24 -19.89 -1.60
N VAL A 718 0.59 -19.96 -0.53
CA VAL A 718 1.98 -19.46 -0.57
C VAL A 718 2.83 -20.30 -1.51
N LEU A 719 2.56 -21.59 -1.62
CA LEU A 719 3.18 -22.47 -2.61
C LEU A 719 2.45 -22.36 -3.97
N PRO A 720 3.18 -22.26 -5.10
CA PRO A 720 2.57 -22.19 -6.43
C PRO A 720 1.62 -23.37 -6.67
N SER A 721 0.38 -23.06 -7.02
CA SER A 721 -0.74 -24.00 -6.94
C SER A 721 -0.68 -25.11 -8.00
N TRP A 722 -0.40 -26.34 -7.57
CA TRP A 722 -0.84 -27.57 -8.25
C TRP A 722 -2.23 -28.01 -7.77
N VAL A 723 -2.77 -27.35 -6.73
CA VAL A 723 -4.04 -27.70 -6.09
C VAL A 723 -5.08 -26.62 -6.41
N PRO A 724 -6.20 -26.94 -7.09
CA PRO A 724 -7.26 -25.97 -7.38
C PRO A 724 -7.85 -25.41 -6.08
N GLN A 725 -8.03 -24.09 -6.07
CA GLN A 725 -8.32 -23.24 -4.92
C GLN A 725 -9.64 -23.65 -4.20
N PRO A 726 -9.61 -24.20 -2.97
CA PRO A 726 -10.79 -24.82 -2.38
C PRO A 726 -11.15 -24.19 -1.03
N GLN A 727 -11.68 -22.97 -1.03
CA GLN A 727 -12.09 -22.33 0.22
C GLN A 727 -13.20 -23.13 0.95
N GLU A 728 -14.07 -23.81 0.19
CA GLU A 728 -15.09 -24.71 0.74
C GLU A 728 -14.53 -26.05 1.22
N ARG A 729 -13.57 -26.66 0.51
CA ARG A 729 -13.00 -27.94 0.96
C ARG A 729 -12.11 -27.74 2.18
N ALA A 730 -11.41 -26.61 2.31
CA ALA A 730 -10.60 -26.31 3.50
C ALA A 730 -11.43 -26.35 4.80
N ARG A 731 -12.67 -25.84 4.76
CA ARG A 731 -13.60 -25.95 5.91
C ARG A 731 -13.98 -27.39 6.23
N MET A 732 -14.39 -28.16 5.22
CA MET A 732 -14.75 -29.57 5.42
C MET A 732 -13.56 -30.39 5.92
N PHE A 733 -12.35 -30.12 5.41
CA PHE A 733 -11.13 -30.76 5.87
C PHE A 733 -10.77 -30.38 7.32
N ALA A 734 -10.87 -29.11 7.70
CA ALA A 734 -10.57 -28.69 9.08
C ALA A 734 -11.51 -29.36 10.09
N VAL A 735 -12.82 -29.34 9.81
CA VAL A 735 -13.83 -29.97 10.68
C VAL A 735 -13.67 -31.50 10.69
N GLY A 736 -13.52 -32.11 9.51
CA GLY A 736 -13.30 -33.55 9.38
C GLY A 736 -12.05 -34.02 10.13
N THR A 737 -10.96 -33.26 10.05
CA THR A 737 -9.70 -33.57 10.76
C THR A 737 -9.89 -33.46 12.27
N ALA A 738 -10.54 -32.40 12.76
CA ALA A 738 -10.79 -32.24 14.20
C ALA A 738 -11.69 -33.36 14.76
N VAL A 739 -12.73 -33.77 14.02
CA VAL A 739 -13.60 -34.89 14.41
C VAL A 739 -12.85 -36.22 14.37
N ALA A 740 -12.02 -36.44 13.35
CA ALA A 740 -11.19 -37.64 13.25
C ALA A 740 -10.19 -37.74 14.41
N VAL A 741 -9.58 -36.63 14.84
CA VAL A 741 -8.70 -36.60 16.02
C VAL A 741 -9.46 -36.94 17.30
N LEU A 742 -10.64 -36.37 17.52
CA LEU A 742 -11.47 -36.72 18.67
C LEU A 742 -11.84 -38.21 18.68
N GLY A 743 -12.20 -38.77 17.52
CA GLY A 743 -12.50 -40.18 17.37
C GLY A 743 -11.27 -41.07 17.63
N PHE A 744 -10.12 -40.69 17.09
CA PHE A 744 -8.86 -41.43 17.28
C PHE A 744 -8.39 -41.36 18.74
N TYR A 745 -8.41 -40.18 19.37
CA TYR A 745 -8.09 -40.01 20.79
C TYR A 745 -9.04 -40.81 21.71
N ALA A 746 -10.33 -40.84 21.40
CA ALA A 746 -11.29 -41.68 22.12
C ALA A 746 -10.96 -43.18 21.97
N CYS A 747 -10.47 -43.61 20.80
CA CYS A 747 -10.04 -45.00 20.59
C CYS A 747 -8.72 -45.32 21.30
N THR A 748 -7.75 -44.40 21.34
CA THR A 748 -6.45 -44.61 22.00
C THR A 748 -6.58 -44.64 23.51
N THR A 749 -7.45 -43.82 24.09
CA THR A 749 -7.71 -43.78 25.54
C THR A 749 -8.48 -44.99 26.05
N LEU A 750 -9.27 -45.66 25.20
CA LEU A 750 -10.01 -46.88 25.55
C LEU A 750 -9.20 -48.17 25.36
N GLY A 751 -8.07 -48.11 24.64
CA GLY A 751 -7.21 -49.27 24.38
C GLY A 751 -6.20 -49.52 25.50
N SER A 752 -6.16 -50.73 26.06
CA SER A 752 -5.14 -51.16 27.06
C SER A 752 -3.78 -51.47 26.41
N GLY A 753 -3.28 -50.56 25.58
CA GLY A 753 -2.02 -50.71 24.85
C GLY A 753 -0.77 -50.47 25.71
N ASP A 754 0.36 -50.99 25.25
CA ASP A 754 1.71 -50.74 25.79
C ASP A 754 2.01 -49.22 25.88
N ILE A 755 2.70 -48.80 26.94
CA ILE A 755 3.06 -47.40 27.25
C ILE A 755 3.84 -46.77 26.07
N GLN A 756 4.68 -47.55 25.39
CA GLN A 756 5.41 -47.08 24.20
C GLN A 756 4.48 -46.75 23.03
N TRP A 757 3.38 -47.47 22.89
CA TRP A 757 2.38 -47.19 21.86
C TRP A 757 1.57 -45.93 22.21
N GLN A 758 1.16 -45.80 23.48
CA GLN A 758 0.41 -44.63 23.95
C GLN A 758 1.18 -43.32 23.74
N THR A 759 2.48 -43.32 24.03
CA THR A 759 3.35 -42.14 23.85
C THR A 759 3.54 -41.76 22.39
N ARG A 760 3.67 -42.74 21.47
CA ARG A 760 3.71 -42.48 20.03
C ARG A 760 2.37 -41.97 19.49
N ALA A 761 1.27 -42.56 19.94
CA ALA A 761 -0.07 -42.13 19.56
C ALA A 761 -0.33 -40.68 20.01
N ALA A 762 0.05 -40.34 21.23
CA ALA A 762 -0.12 -39.00 21.78
C ALA A 762 0.66 -37.94 20.98
N GLY A 763 1.92 -38.22 20.61
CA GLY A 763 2.71 -37.34 19.74
C GLY A 763 2.08 -37.12 18.36
N LEU A 764 1.50 -38.18 17.78
CA LEU A 764 0.74 -38.10 16.53
C LEU A 764 -0.53 -37.24 16.72
N ASP A 765 -1.25 -37.40 17.83
CA ASP A 765 -2.45 -36.62 18.13
C ASP A 765 -2.14 -35.12 18.20
N LEU A 766 -1.07 -34.73 18.88
CA LEU A 766 -0.61 -33.34 18.91
C LEU A 766 -0.29 -32.83 17.50
N LEU A 767 0.42 -33.63 16.70
CA LEU A 767 0.76 -33.25 15.33
C LEU A 767 -0.50 -32.98 14.49
N VAL A 768 -1.49 -33.86 14.57
CA VAL A 768 -2.74 -33.70 13.81
C VAL A 768 -3.53 -32.48 14.32
N LEU A 769 -3.57 -32.22 15.63
CA LEU A 769 -4.18 -30.99 16.18
C LEU A 769 -3.52 -29.73 15.60
N LEU A 770 -2.19 -29.68 15.55
CA LEU A 770 -1.47 -28.53 15.01
C LEU A 770 -1.70 -28.36 13.50
N VAL A 771 -1.78 -29.46 12.74
CA VAL A 771 -2.15 -29.41 11.32
C VAL A 771 -3.58 -28.89 11.13
N ALA A 772 -4.54 -29.32 11.95
CA ALA A 772 -5.91 -28.80 11.89
C ALA A 772 -5.97 -27.29 12.15
N LEU A 773 -5.19 -26.80 13.14
CA LEU A 773 -5.07 -25.37 13.42
C LEU A 773 -4.42 -24.58 12.27
N ALA A 774 -3.42 -25.16 11.60
CA ALA A 774 -2.79 -24.57 10.43
C ALA A 774 -3.78 -24.41 9.26
N ILE A 775 -4.66 -25.40 9.04
CA ILE A 775 -5.69 -25.36 8.00
C ILE A 775 -6.78 -24.31 8.32
N ALA A 776 -7.20 -24.19 9.58
CA ALA A 776 -8.27 -23.29 10.00
C ALA A 776 -7.87 -21.79 9.90
N GLN A 777 -6.58 -21.49 9.93
CA GLN A 777 -6.10 -20.12 10.12
C GLN A 777 -6.35 -19.15 8.98
N PRO A 778 -6.08 -19.48 7.70
CA PRO A 778 -6.31 -18.52 6.62
C PRO A 778 -7.77 -18.03 6.62
N ILE A 779 -8.70 -18.90 7.03
CA ILE A 779 -10.12 -18.60 7.11
C ILE A 779 -10.41 -17.63 8.27
N ASN A 780 -9.94 -17.92 9.48
CA ASN A 780 -10.06 -16.99 10.62
C ASN A 780 -9.38 -15.64 10.34
N CYS A 781 -8.24 -15.69 9.65
CA CYS A 781 -7.53 -14.63 8.94
C CYS A 781 -8.48 -13.67 8.22
N SER A 782 -9.09 -14.21 7.17
CA SER A 782 -9.96 -13.49 6.26
C SER A 782 -11.18 -12.87 6.95
N LYS A 783 -11.71 -13.53 8.00
CA LYS A 783 -12.86 -13.03 8.79
C LYS A 783 -12.48 -11.86 9.68
N LEU A 784 -11.24 -11.83 10.20
CA LEU A 784 -10.74 -10.73 11.02
C LEU A 784 -10.60 -9.44 10.19
N ASP A 785 -10.14 -9.56 8.95
CA ASP A 785 -9.99 -8.43 8.01
C ASP A 785 -11.33 -7.83 7.55
N GLN A 786 -12.44 -8.54 7.74
CA GLN A 786 -13.79 -8.06 7.43
C GLN A 786 -14.37 -7.18 8.55
N LEU A 787 -13.71 -7.08 9.70
CA LEU A 787 -14.16 -6.23 10.80
C LEU A 787 -13.93 -4.75 10.48
N LYS A 788 -14.90 -3.90 10.86
CA LYS A 788 -14.78 -2.45 10.72
C LYS A 788 -13.56 -1.88 11.45
N ASP A 789 -13.23 -2.48 12.59
CA ASP A 789 -12.10 -2.10 13.44
C ASP A 789 -11.01 -3.19 13.41
N ALA A 790 -10.72 -3.73 12.22
CA ALA A 790 -9.76 -4.82 12.03
C ALA A 790 -8.39 -4.50 12.65
N GLU A 791 -7.87 -3.28 12.48
CA GLU A 791 -6.56 -2.90 13.03
C GLU A 791 -6.53 -2.94 14.56
N GLN A 792 -7.51 -2.34 15.24
CA GLN A 792 -7.60 -2.37 16.69
C GLN A 792 -7.81 -3.81 17.20
N THR A 793 -8.66 -4.58 16.52
CA THR A 793 -8.92 -5.98 16.88
C THR A 793 -7.68 -6.84 16.70
N MET A 794 -6.90 -6.63 15.64
CA MET A 794 -5.63 -7.31 15.42
C MET A 794 -4.62 -6.99 16.53
N VAL A 795 -4.52 -5.73 16.95
CA VAL A 795 -3.64 -5.36 18.06
C VAL A 795 -4.07 -6.10 19.32
N VAL A 796 -5.35 -6.03 19.71
CA VAL A 796 -5.85 -6.75 20.89
C VAL A 796 -5.59 -8.26 20.79
N LEU A 797 -5.81 -8.85 19.61
CA LEU A 797 -5.55 -10.26 19.36
C LEU A 797 -4.09 -10.62 19.60
N GLU A 798 -3.14 -9.84 19.09
CA GLU A 798 -1.71 -10.12 19.30
C GLU A 798 -1.29 -10.03 20.77
N TRP A 799 -1.92 -9.17 21.55
CA TRP A 799 -1.69 -9.11 23.00
C TRP A 799 -2.22 -10.36 23.69
N LEU A 800 -3.45 -10.78 23.37
CA LEU A 800 -4.02 -12.01 23.91
C LEU A 800 -3.19 -13.23 23.51
N LYS A 801 -2.74 -13.31 22.25
CA LYS A 801 -1.82 -14.36 21.78
C LYS A 801 -0.53 -14.37 22.58
N ALA A 802 0.06 -13.22 22.88
CA ALA A 802 1.29 -13.15 23.65
C ALA A 802 1.11 -13.63 25.10
N TYR A 803 0.11 -13.09 25.81
CA TYR A 803 -0.06 -13.35 27.25
C TYR A 803 -0.84 -14.62 27.57
N VAL A 804 -1.98 -14.81 26.91
CA VAL A 804 -2.83 -15.99 27.14
C VAL A 804 -2.32 -17.16 26.30
N GLY A 805 -1.96 -16.92 25.04
CA GLY A 805 -1.44 -17.97 24.17
C GLY A 805 -0.05 -18.44 24.59
N ARG A 806 0.97 -17.60 24.41
CA ARG A 806 2.38 -18.03 24.48
C ARG A 806 2.94 -18.08 25.90
N LEU A 807 2.54 -17.17 26.78
CA LEU A 807 2.97 -17.18 28.18
C LEU A 807 2.19 -18.21 29.01
N ALA A 808 0.84 -18.20 28.95
CA ALA A 808 0.05 -19.13 29.78
C ALA A 808 0.05 -20.57 29.26
N GLY A 809 0.14 -20.82 27.94
CA GLY A 809 0.10 -22.17 27.37
C GLY A 809 1.12 -23.15 27.98
N PRO A 810 2.43 -22.86 27.94
CA PRO A 810 3.45 -23.74 28.54
C PRO A 810 3.30 -23.90 30.06
N LEU A 811 2.90 -22.83 30.76
CA LEU A 811 2.62 -22.88 32.20
C LEU A 811 1.47 -23.83 32.53
N VAL A 812 0.36 -23.71 31.79
CA VAL A 812 -0.81 -24.58 31.94
C VAL A 812 -0.44 -26.02 31.59
N ALA A 813 0.35 -26.26 30.54
CA ALA A 813 0.82 -27.61 30.20
C ALA A 813 1.60 -28.24 31.37
N ILE A 814 2.57 -27.53 31.94
CA ILE A 814 3.36 -28.02 33.09
C ILE A 814 2.48 -28.28 34.31
N VAL A 815 1.60 -27.33 34.66
CA VAL A 815 0.75 -27.44 35.86
C VAL A 815 -0.31 -28.52 35.70
N VAL A 816 -1.06 -28.53 34.60
CA VAL A 816 -2.12 -29.54 34.39
C VAL A 816 -1.52 -30.93 34.29
N GLN A 817 -0.42 -31.11 33.56
CA GLN A 817 0.20 -32.44 33.45
C GLN A 817 0.73 -32.94 34.81
N ASN A 818 1.40 -32.09 35.59
CA ASN A 818 1.95 -32.50 36.88
C ASN A 818 0.86 -32.82 37.92
N TRP A 819 -0.32 -32.20 37.85
CA TRP A 819 -1.34 -32.26 38.92
C TRP A 819 -2.58 -33.06 38.54
N LEU A 820 -3.00 -32.99 37.27
CA LEU A 820 -4.25 -33.58 36.77
C LEU A 820 -4.00 -34.68 35.73
N GLY A 821 -2.76 -34.89 35.33
CA GLY A 821 -2.37 -35.89 34.32
C GLY A 821 -2.45 -35.38 32.89
N ASP A 822 -1.88 -36.18 31.99
CA ASP A 822 -1.81 -35.98 30.55
C ASP A 822 -3.19 -35.98 29.86
N GLN A 823 -4.10 -36.85 30.31
CA GLN A 823 -5.43 -36.99 29.70
C GLN A 823 -6.25 -35.70 29.81
N VAL A 824 -6.20 -35.01 30.96
CA VAL A 824 -6.92 -33.75 31.16
C VAL A 824 -6.33 -32.65 30.27
N LEU A 825 -5.01 -32.60 30.14
CA LEU A 825 -4.34 -31.65 29.26
C LEU A 825 -4.76 -31.86 27.80
N MET A 826 -4.79 -33.11 27.33
CA MET A 826 -5.21 -33.41 25.97
C MET A 826 -6.67 -33.06 25.70
N VAL A 827 -7.58 -33.30 26.64
CA VAL A 827 -8.98 -32.85 26.52
C VAL A 827 -9.07 -31.34 26.34
N ILE A 828 -8.28 -30.56 27.10
CA ILE A 828 -8.22 -29.10 26.98
C ILE A 828 -7.71 -28.67 25.59
N LEU A 829 -6.66 -29.31 25.08
CA LEU A 829 -6.08 -29.00 23.77
C LEU A 829 -7.03 -29.37 22.61
N CYS A 830 -7.69 -30.52 22.70
CA CYS A 830 -8.70 -30.96 21.73
C CYS A 830 -9.91 -30.01 21.72
N ALA A 831 -10.48 -29.69 22.88
CA ALA A 831 -11.61 -28.78 22.99
C ALA A 831 -11.29 -27.38 22.43
N SER A 832 -10.09 -26.87 22.72
CA SER A 832 -9.60 -25.60 22.20
C SER A 832 -9.44 -25.64 20.67
N THR A 833 -8.96 -26.75 20.12
CA THR A 833 -8.80 -26.93 18.66
C THR A 833 -10.15 -26.99 17.94
N VAL A 834 -11.14 -27.69 18.52
CA VAL A 834 -12.51 -27.73 18.00
C VAL A 834 -13.13 -26.32 18.00
N LEU A 835 -12.91 -25.52 19.05
CA LEU A 835 -13.37 -24.14 19.09
C LEU A 835 -12.77 -23.29 17.95
N VAL A 836 -11.49 -23.47 17.64
CA VAL A 836 -10.83 -22.79 16.50
C VAL A 836 -11.40 -23.26 15.17
N ALA A 837 -11.63 -24.57 15.01
CA ALA A 837 -12.18 -25.14 13.79
C ALA A 837 -13.64 -24.70 13.55
N LEU A 838 -14.48 -24.63 14.58
CA LEU A 838 -15.88 -24.19 14.49
C LEU A 838 -16.03 -22.68 14.20
N THR A 839 -15.01 -21.89 14.52
CA THR A 839 -15.00 -20.45 14.24
C THR A 839 -14.50 -20.12 12.83
N ALA A 840 -13.69 -21.00 12.23
CA ALA A 840 -13.28 -20.98 10.81
C ALA A 840 -14.45 -21.36 9.89
#